data_AF-A0A545SSS6-F1
#
_entry.id   AF-A0A545SSS6-F1
#
_cell.length_a   1.000
_cell.length_b   1.000
_cell.length_c   1.000
_cell.angle_alpha   90.00
_cell.angle_beta   90.00
_cell.angle_gamma   90.00
#
_symmetry.space_group_name_H-M   'P 1'
#
loop_
_entity.id
_entity.type
_entity.pdbx_description
1 polymer ?
#
loop_
_entity_poly.entity_id
_entity_poly.type
_entity_poly.pdbx_seq_one_letter_code
_entity_poly.pdbx_strand_id
1 'polypeptide(L)'
;MNNVVKGGLLLLLAVAAIGLGLLVTRIGFNTIQEMRQLERVPATKVAAALAGEVNITARAEVDQPLLSSRYSRTPSIYYRYLKEEEKRDSDGKTSWSTVIDVAEAVDFWLVDDSGRVRVQAGSDVRGIDWSVTRSLRQHSGKYRHTEWRVEPGNTLFVFGFARQAPVGQVRGAPGELSVGFSTPGHYSPIISTFGLAHESAGMGNYGLLALWGGLALVSLGVFGGICALRIHRLLVYLSILTLVLTLVLVQLALTMMRQDLTNGLERYQRQAAAATTLLERQLRAGGLSWQGWADAGDFTGPAYAALPPAERLRLREVRLNLAAAHQRLLQHLQATPEKWLVPLWDITAPPAPAALPAADRDELARRAAAYLPTRLSGALLWLAFGGGLLAAVVLTGYGFRQVRYKRLIENIPTSKTLGVSCGLAEVKGKVVLPPDGTPLQAPLSGADCTWYDYKVEEKRGSGKNSRWVTLEERTEQRRFHCRDDEGRVGIDPKGADIISRHRVVRREGRLRYRENSLRLADALYAIGFADIDRQRPDTLVLKAGAAHEPFILSNYDEATVMLRKARWGMFSLNMAFVGLLLALLMGFGYSGSFAATDFLAAALVAPGYMLLLMLILHYNDLIYLRERAQRNLANIQVSLRKRKNLVPNLEKLCRRYLAHERGLTEMLTRMRTAHGSSLDDPGQMPLFLSVLHSIGEQFKATLEDYPALQGNKIVGKLLASITRLENELSLLRAGYNDAVELYNARIASFPDLAFARPFQFTALPFLHDISPAGG
;
A
#
# COMPACT_ATOMS: atom_id res chain seq x y z
N MET A 1 -11.01 23.61 -18.08
CA MET A 1 -11.43 22.18 -18.09
C MET A 1 -12.38 21.94 -16.92
N ASN A 2 -13.65 21.64 -17.22
CA ASN A 2 -14.75 21.52 -16.25
C ASN A 2 -14.48 20.37 -15.25
N ASN A 3 -14.91 20.50 -13.99
CA ASN A 3 -14.63 19.50 -12.95
C ASN A 3 -15.20 18.10 -13.25
N VAL A 4 -16.27 18.02 -14.04
CA VAL A 4 -16.88 16.76 -14.51
C VAL A 4 -15.97 16.04 -15.51
N VAL A 5 -15.42 16.77 -16.49
CA VAL A 5 -14.50 16.23 -17.50
C VAL A 5 -13.22 15.69 -16.86
N LYS A 6 -12.69 16.41 -15.86
CA LYS A 6 -11.54 15.95 -15.07
C LYS A 6 -11.84 14.65 -14.31
N GLY A 7 -13.02 14.55 -13.69
CA GLY A 7 -13.44 13.34 -12.97
C GLY A 7 -13.62 12.13 -13.89
N GLY A 8 -14.28 12.33 -15.04
CA GLY A 8 -14.47 11.28 -16.05
C GLY A 8 -13.14 10.76 -16.62
N LEU A 9 -12.20 11.65 -16.95
CA LEU A 9 -10.87 11.26 -17.40
C LEU A 9 -10.11 10.47 -16.33
N LEU A 10 -10.19 10.89 -15.06
CA LEU A 10 -9.55 10.19 -13.94
C LEU A 10 -10.13 8.79 -13.73
N LEU A 11 -11.45 8.63 -13.91
CA LEU A 11 -12.11 7.32 -13.83
C LEU A 11 -11.67 6.41 -14.98
N LEU A 12 -11.59 6.91 -16.21
CA LEU A 12 -11.08 6.14 -17.36
C LEU A 12 -9.63 5.70 -17.14
N LEU A 13 -8.77 6.59 -16.64
CA LEU A 13 -7.39 6.26 -16.29
C LEU A 13 -7.32 5.22 -15.17
N ALA A 14 -8.20 5.30 -14.17
CA ALA A 14 -8.29 4.32 -13.10
C ALA A 14 -8.66 2.93 -13.61
N VAL A 15 -9.69 2.83 -14.48
CA VAL A 15 -10.09 1.56 -15.11
C VAL A 15 -8.98 1.00 -15.98
N ALA A 16 -8.33 1.84 -16.79
CA ALA A 16 -7.18 1.44 -17.61
C ALA A 16 -6.01 0.93 -16.76
N ALA A 17 -5.71 1.58 -15.63
CA ALA A 17 -4.68 1.15 -14.69
C ALA A 17 -5.01 -0.19 -14.03
N ILE A 18 -6.27 -0.44 -13.65
CA ILE A 18 -6.71 -1.75 -13.13
C ILE A 18 -6.55 -2.82 -14.21
N GLY A 19 -7.04 -2.57 -15.44
CA GLY A 19 -6.93 -3.52 -16.55
C GLY A 19 -5.48 -3.87 -16.90
N LEU A 20 -4.62 -2.85 -17.04
CA LEU A 20 -3.19 -3.05 -17.27
C LEU A 20 -2.54 -3.77 -16.07
N GLY A 21 -2.90 -3.40 -14.85
CA GLY A 21 -2.41 -4.03 -13.63
C GLY A 21 -2.73 -5.53 -13.58
N LEU A 22 -3.97 -5.92 -13.90
CA LEU A 22 -4.38 -7.33 -13.99
C LEU A 22 -3.63 -8.08 -15.10
N LEU A 23 -3.41 -7.45 -16.25
CA LEU A 23 -2.62 -8.04 -17.35
C LEU A 23 -1.18 -8.29 -16.92
N VAL A 24 -0.51 -7.30 -16.32
CA VAL A 24 0.88 -7.42 -15.85
C VAL A 24 0.98 -8.45 -14.71
N THR A 25 -0.01 -8.48 -13.80
CA THR A 25 -0.12 -9.50 -12.75
C THR A 25 -0.21 -10.89 -13.37
N ARG A 26 -0.99 -11.07 -14.44
CA ARG A 26 -1.12 -12.36 -15.14
C ARG A 26 0.17 -12.78 -15.82
N ILE A 27 0.92 -11.86 -16.42
CA ILE A 27 2.25 -12.13 -17.00
C ILE A 27 3.20 -12.61 -15.90
N GLY A 28 3.28 -11.89 -14.78
CA GLY A 28 4.12 -12.27 -13.65
C GLY A 28 3.75 -13.65 -13.09
N PHE A 29 2.45 -13.89 -12.90
CA PHE A 29 1.93 -15.18 -12.44
C PHE A 29 2.31 -16.34 -13.38
N ASN A 30 2.08 -16.18 -14.69
CA ASN A 30 2.43 -17.21 -15.67
C ASN A 30 3.94 -17.51 -15.66
N THR A 31 4.78 -16.48 -15.54
CA THR A 31 6.24 -16.67 -15.47
C THR A 31 6.65 -17.47 -14.21
N ILE A 32 6.02 -17.20 -13.07
CA ILE A 32 6.24 -17.98 -11.84
C ILE A 32 5.77 -19.44 -12.04
N GLN A 33 4.68 -19.67 -12.77
CA GLN A 33 4.25 -21.03 -13.10
C GLN A 33 5.25 -21.78 -13.97
N GLU A 34 5.75 -21.15 -15.02
CA GLU A 34 6.76 -21.73 -15.91
C GLU A 34 8.03 -22.08 -15.14
N MET A 35 8.50 -21.19 -14.26
CA MET A 35 9.61 -21.45 -13.36
C MET A 35 9.37 -22.69 -12.49
N ARG A 36 8.21 -22.78 -11.83
CA ARG A 36 7.87 -23.94 -10.97
C ARG A 36 7.72 -25.23 -11.76
N GLN A 37 7.22 -25.16 -13.00
CA GLN A 37 7.18 -26.32 -13.89
C GLN A 37 8.59 -26.81 -14.20
N LEU A 38 9.53 -25.90 -14.46
CA LEU A 38 10.93 -26.22 -14.72
C LEU A 38 11.57 -26.94 -13.52
N GLU A 39 11.33 -26.47 -12.30
CA GLU A 39 11.83 -27.11 -11.07
C GLU A 39 11.25 -28.51 -10.82
N ARG A 40 9.99 -28.72 -11.20
CA ARG A 40 9.29 -29.98 -10.96
C ARG A 40 9.70 -31.09 -11.92
N VAL A 41 10.28 -30.78 -13.08
CA VAL A 41 10.81 -31.82 -13.97
C VAL A 41 12.19 -32.24 -13.48
N PRO A 42 12.32 -33.48 -12.98
CA PRO A 42 13.61 -33.96 -12.47
C PRO A 42 14.64 -33.98 -13.60
N ALA A 43 15.88 -33.66 -13.27
CA ALA A 43 16.98 -33.88 -14.20
C ALA A 43 17.08 -35.39 -14.52
N THR A 44 17.06 -35.70 -15.81
CA THR A 44 17.12 -37.08 -16.31
C THR A 44 18.42 -37.27 -17.07
N LYS A 45 19.16 -38.35 -16.78
CA LYS A 45 20.22 -38.84 -17.66
C LYS A 45 19.64 -39.17 -19.04
N VAL A 46 20.45 -39.02 -20.09
CA VAL A 46 20.03 -39.21 -21.48
C VAL A 46 19.41 -40.59 -21.71
N ALA A 47 20.00 -41.66 -21.18
CA ALA A 47 19.47 -43.02 -21.32
C ALA A 47 18.13 -43.24 -20.60
N ALA A 48 17.84 -42.47 -19.56
CA ALA A 48 16.62 -42.59 -18.76
C ALA A 48 15.49 -41.68 -19.26
N ALA A 49 15.70 -40.92 -20.33
CA ALA A 49 14.68 -40.09 -20.94
C ALA A 49 13.50 -40.96 -21.44
N LEU A 50 12.28 -40.51 -21.13
CA LEU A 50 11.02 -41.07 -21.63
C LEU A 50 10.34 -40.05 -22.54
N ALA A 51 9.36 -40.50 -23.33
CA ALA A 51 8.51 -39.59 -24.08
C ALA A 51 7.74 -38.66 -23.12
N GLY A 52 7.82 -37.35 -23.33
CA GLY A 52 7.29 -36.34 -22.42
C GLY A 52 8.22 -35.14 -22.21
N GLU A 53 7.97 -34.31 -21.20
CA GLU A 53 8.89 -33.22 -20.86
C GLU A 53 10.18 -33.78 -20.26
N VAL A 54 11.32 -33.31 -20.75
CA VAL A 54 12.65 -33.75 -20.31
C VAL A 54 13.52 -32.56 -19.92
N ASN A 55 14.29 -32.76 -18.87
CA ASN A 55 15.31 -31.84 -18.37
C ASN A 55 16.65 -32.56 -18.46
N ILE A 56 17.49 -32.16 -19.42
CA ILE A 56 18.76 -32.82 -19.73
C ILE A 56 19.88 -31.78 -19.67
N THR A 57 20.95 -32.08 -18.93
CA THR A 57 22.19 -31.31 -18.94
C THR A 57 23.32 -32.19 -19.43
N ALA A 58 23.84 -31.91 -20.62
CA ALA A 58 24.79 -32.79 -21.30
C ALA A 58 25.66 -32.02 -22.29
N ARG A 59 26.72 -32.66 -22.81
CA ARG A 59 27.64 -32.04 -23.77
C ARG A 59 27.01 -32.05 -25.17
N ALA A 60 27.07 -30.92 -25.86
CA ALA A 60 26.55 -30.81 -27.22
C ALA A 60 27.60 -31.28 -28.25
N GLU A 61 27.23 -32.24 -29.09
CA GLU A 61 28.05 -32.78 -30.18
C GLU A 61 27.27 -32.73 -31.50
N VAL A 62 27.96 -32.74 -32.64
CA VAL A 62 27.30 -32.54 -33.95
C VAL A 62 27.85 -33.51 -34.99
N ASP A 63 26.95 -34.17 -35.71
CA ASP A 63 27.28 -35.13 -36.80
C ASP A 63 26.99 -34.54 -38.19
N GLN A 64 26.82 -33.22 -38.28
CA GLN A 64 26.45 -32.48 -39.50
C GLN A 64 27.25 -31.18 -39.62
N PRO A 65 27.32 -30.55 -40.81
CA PRO A 65 28.08 -29.32 -41.00
C PRO A 65 27.65 -28.22 -40.03
N LEU A 66 28.64 -27.63 -39.34
CA LEU A 66 28.42 -26.52 -38.41
C LEU A 66 28.07 -25.23 -39.14
N LEU A 67 27.31 -24.36 -38.47
CA LEU A 67 27.08 -23.00 -38.95
C LEU A 67 28.36 -22.18 -38.79
N SER A 68 28.64 -21.31 -39.75
CA SER A 68 29.68 -20.29 -39.59
C SER A 68 29.02 -19.01 -39.08
N SER A 69 29.35 -18.58 -37.86
CA SER A 69 28.81 -17.33 -37.30
C SER A 69 29.07 -16.14 -38.25
N ARG A 70 28.13 -15.19 -38.30
CA ARG A 70 28.10 -14.20 -39.37
C ARG A 70 29.28 -13.23 -39.37
N TYR A 71 29.74 -12.81 -38.20
CA TYR A 71 30.82 -11.83 -38.02
C TYR A 71 32.15 -12.52 -37.72
N SER A 72 32.21 -13.35 -36.69
CA SER A 72 33.45 -14.01 -36.26
C SER A 72 33.83 -15.26 -37.09
N ARG A 73 32.94 -15.73 -37.98
CA ARG A 73 33.14 -16.94 -38.83
C ARG A 73 33.48 -18.20 -38.05
N THR A 74 33.14 -18.24 -36.76
CA THR A 74 33.44 -19.36 -35.86
C THR A 74 32.41 -20.48 -36.05
N PRO A 75 32.85 -21.75 -36.17
CA PRO A 75 31.95 -22.90 -36.25
C PRO A 75 31.06 -23.02 -35.00
N SER A 76 29.74 -23.01 -35.20
CA SER A 76 28.75 -22.93 -34.12
C SER A 76 27.56 -23.87 -34.39
N ILE A 77 26.98 -24.42 -33.32
CA ILE A 77 25.70 -25.16 -33.32
C ILE A 77 24.54 -24.18 -33.48
N TYR A 78 24.62 -23.08 -32.74
CA TYR A 78 23.67 -21.98 -32.78
C TYR A 78 24.44 -20.68 -32.77
N TYR A 79 23.94 -19.69 -33.51
CA TYR A 79 24.36 -18.31 -33.28
C TYR A 79 23.19 -17.34 -33.46
N ARG A 80 23.22 -16.27 -32.67
CA ARG A 80 22.46 -15.04 -32.91
C ARG A 80 23.42 -13.90 -33.17
N TYR A 81 23.18 -13.19 -34.25
CA TYR A 81 23.96 -12.02 -34.64
C TYR A 81 23.08 -10.79 -34.68
N LEU A 82 23.44 -9.79 -33.86
CA LEU A 82 22.79 -8.50 -33.79
C LEU A 82 23.75 -7.41 -34.28
N LYS A 83 23.37 -6.72 -35.36
CA LYS A 83 24.04 -5.51 -35.86
C LYS A 83 23.18 -4.30 -35.54
N GLU A 84 23.73 -3.37 -34.78
CA GLU A 84 23.07 -2.12 -34.43
C GLU A 84 23.85 -0.93 -35.00
N GLU A 85 23.14 0.11 -35.41
CA GLU A 85 23.70 1.39 -35.87
C GLU A 85 23.50 2.47 -34.82
N GLU A 86 24.55 3.24 -34.55
CA GLU A 86 24.49 4.41 -33.71
C GLU A 86 23.80 5.56 -34.45
N LYS A 87 22.68 6.03 -33.90
CA LYS A 87 21.97 7.23 -34.34
C LYS A 87 22.15 8.33 -33.31
N ARG A 88 22.56 9.51 -33.78
CA ARG A 88 22.64 10.72 -32.95
C ARG A 88 21.48 11.64 -33.31
N ASP A 89 20.70 12.03 -32.30
CA ASP A 89 19.63 13.01 -32.50
C ASP A 89 20.18 14.45 -32.55
N SER A 90 19.29 15.40 -32.86
CA SER A 90 19.62 16.83 -32.89
C SER A 90 20.08 17.40 -31.54
N ASP A 91 19.79 16.71 -30.44
CA ASP A 91 20.17 17.07 -29.07
C ASP A 91 21.53 16.45 -28.66
N GLY A 92 22.21 15.75 -29.59
CA GLY A 92 23.49 15.10 -29.35
C GLY A 92 23.40 13.78 -28.57
N LYS A 93 22.20 13.26 -28.31
CA LYS A 93 22.01 11.96 -27.66
C LYS A 93 22.14 10.82 -28.67
N THR A 94 22.93 9.85 -28.28
CA THR A 94 23.20 8.64 -29.07
C THR A 94 22.26 7.52 -28.65
N SER A 95 21.60 6.90 -29.63
CA SER A 95 20.77 5.71 -29.47
C SER A 95 21.22 4.64 -30.46
N TRP A 96 20.97 3.38 -30.15
CA TRP A 96 21.30 2.27 -31.04
C TRP A 96 20.02 1.78 -31.70
N SER A 97 20.04 1.60 -33.02
CA SER A 97 18.92 1.00 -33.76
C SER A 97 19.33 -0.30 -34.41
N THR A 98 18.56 -1.35 -34.21
CA THR A 98 18.79 -2.67 -34.84
C THR A 98 18.68 -2.57 -36.36
N VAL A 99 19.72 -3.03 -37.04
CA VAL A 99 19.80 -3.12 -38.51
C VAL A 99 19.63 -4.56 -38.97
N ILE A 100 20.26 -5.50 -38.25
CA ILE A 100 20.19 -6.93 -38.54
C ILE A 100 20.02 -7.66 -37.21
N ASP A 101 19.04 -8.57 -37.13
CA ASP A 101 18.89 -9.56 -36.07
C ASP A 101 18.58 -10.90 -36.74
N VAL A 102 19.55 -11.81 -36.74
CA VAL A 102 19.44 -13.13 -37.36
C VAL A 102 19.88 -14.17 -36.36
N ALA A 103 19.11 -15.24 -36.26
CA ALA A 103 19.42 -16.41 -35.45
C ALA A 103 19.27 -17.67 -36.31
N GLU A 104 20.25 -18.56 -36.24
CA GLU A 104 20.27 -19.84 -36.96
C GLU A 104 20.76 -20.93 -36.00
N ALA A 105 20.19 -22.13 -36.13
CA ALA A 105 20.59 -23.31 -35.37
C ALA A 105 20.63 -24.53 -36.28
N VAL A 106 21.44 -25.51 -35.92
CA VAL A 106 21.42 -26.86 -36.49
C VAL A 106 21.00 -27.86 -35.42
N ASP A 107 20.43 -28.98 -35.85
CA ASP A 107 20.23 -30.13 -34.94
C ASP A 107 21.57 -30.63 -34.39
N PHE A 108 21.54 -31.15 -33.17
CA PHE A 108 22.74 -31.64 -32.49
C PHE A 108 22.42 -32.81 -31.57
N TRP A 109 23.45 -33.43 -31.02
CA TRP A 109 23.35 -34.50 -30.06
C TRP A 109 23.71 -33.98 -28.67
N LEU A 110 22.95 -34.39 -27.67
CA LEU A 110 23.35 -34.28 -26.28
C LEU A 110 23.94 -35.61 -25.85
N VAL A 111 25.16 -35.59 -25.33
CA VAL A 111 25.94 -36.77 -24.92
C VAL A 111 26.31 -36.66 -23.45
N ASP A 112 25.99 -37.69 -22.69
CA ASP A 112 26.42 -37.89 -21.30
C ASP A 112 27.02 -39.29 -21.09
N ASP A 113 27.30 -39.66 -19.84
CA ASP A 113 27.87 -40.96 -19.46
C ASP A 113 26.93 -42.15 -19.73
N SER A 114 25.65 -41.89 -19.97
CA SER A 114 24.61 -42.90 -20.15
C SER A 114 24.23 -43.12 -21.62
N GLY A 115 24.42 -42.13 -22.49
CA GLY A 115 24.14 -42.26 -23.92
C GLY A 115 24.06 -40.93 -24.66
N ARG A 116 23.37 -40.95 -25.81
CA ARG A 116 23.15 -39.79 -26.67
C ARG A 116 21.67 -39.63 -27.07
N VAL A 117 21.20 -38.39 -27.18
CA VAL A 117 19.84 -38.05 -27.63
C VAL A 117 19.90 -36.92 -28.65
N ARG A 118 19.09 -37.01 -29.70
CA ARG A 118 19.05 -36.00 -30.75
C ARG A 118 18.17 -34.82 -30.34
N VAL A 119 18.66 -33.60 -30.51
CA VAL A 119 17.93 -32.35 -30.28
C VAL A 119 17.61 -31.70 -31.62
N GLN A 120 16.31 -31.50 -31.88
CA GLN A 120 15.79 -30.93 -33.11
C GLN A 120 15.63 -29.41 -32.96
N ALA A 121 16.75 -28.69 -32.96
CA ALA A 121 16.78 -27.25 -32.77
C ALA A 121 16.67 -26.45 -34.09
N GLY A 122 17.04 -27.05 -35.23
CA GLY A 122 17.13 -26.33 -36.50
C GLY A 122 15.78 -25.98 -37.11
N SER A 123 14.73 -26.73 -36.81
CA SER A 123 13.39 -26.52 -37.38
C SER A 123 12.60 -25.39 -36.73
N ASP A 124 12.94 -24.97 -35.50
CA ASP A 124 12.17 -23.97 -34.75
C ASP A 124 13.06 -23.05 -33.90
N VAL A 125 14.02 -22.39 -34.56
CA VAL A 125 15.02 -21.54 -33.88
C VAL A 125 14.37 -20.40 -33.08
N ARG A 126 13.24 -19.85 -33.56
CA ARG A 126 12.53 -18.74 -32.90
C ARG A 126 11.57 -19.17 -31.81
N GLY A 127 11.07 -20.41 -31.85
CA GLY A 127 10.22 -20.97 -30.82
C GLY A 127 10.98 -21.38 -29.56
N ILE A 128 12.30 -21.50 -29.63
CA ILE A 128 13.18 -21.85 -28.51
C ILE A 128 13.69 -20.59 -27.81
N ASP A 129 13.63 -20.58 -26.48
CA ASP A 129 14.31 -19.57 -25.66
C ASP A 129 15.80 -19.92 -25.53
N TRP A 130 16.64 -19.16 -26.24
CA TRP A 130 18.09 -19.34 -26.27
C TRP A 130 18.76 -18.45 -25.22
N SER A 131 19.16 -19.05 -24.11
CA SER A 131 19.89 -18.37 -23.04
C SER A 131 21.39 -18.66 -23.14
N VAL A 132 22.06 -17.88 -23.98
CA VAL A 132 23.45 -18.12 -24.38
C VAL A 132 24.34 -16.99 -23.86
N THR A 133 25.54 -17.32 -23.39
CA THR A 133 26.52 -16.31 -23.00
C THR A 133 26.95 -15.48 -24.22
N ARG A 134 27.04 -14.16 -24.06
CA ARG A 134 27.52 -13.27 -25.13
C ARG A 134 28.97 -13.58 -25.44
N SER A 135 29.22 -14.13 -26.62
CA SER A 135 30.55 -14.58 -27.07
C SER A 135 31.41 -13.43 -27.61
N LEU A 136 30.79 -12.44 -28.26
CA LEU A 136 31.51 -11.32 -28.89
C LEU A 136 30.72 -10.01 -28.82
N ARG A 137 31.42 -8.90 -28.60
CA ARG A 137 30.90 -7.54 -28.83
C ARG A 137 31.99 -6.64 -29.38
N GLN A 138 31.84 -6.18 -30.61
CA GLN A 138 32.84 -5.35 -31.29
C GLN A 138 32.21 -4.14 -31.97
N HIS A 139 32.93 -3.02 -31.98
CA HIS A 139 32.52 -1.79 -32.65
C HIS A 139 33.30 -1.63 -33.96
N SER A 140 32.61 -1.25 -35.03
CA SER A 140 33.20 -0.95 -36.34
C SER A 140 32.54 0.28 -36.93
N GLY A 141 33.21 1.43 -36.84
CA GLY A 141 32.65 2.73 -37.18
C GLY A 141 31.40 3.05 -36.35
N LYS A 142 30.29 3.37 -37.03
CA LYS A 142 28.97 3.62 -36.43
C LYS A 142 28.17 2.34 -36.09
N TYR A 143 28.74 1.16 -36.31
CA TYR A 143 28.05 -0.11 -36.08
C TYR A 143 28.59 -0.83 -34.85
N ARG A 144 27.67 -1.48 -34.12
CA ARG A 144 27.97 -2.42 -33.05
C ARG A 144 27.53 -3.81 -33.46
N HIS A 145 28.47 -4.74 -33.39
CA HIS A 145 28.30 -6.14 -33.74
C HIS A 145 28.31 -6.97 -32.46
N THR A 146 27.24 -7.70 -32.22
CA THR A 146 27.12 -8.57 -31.04
C THR A 146 26.76 -9.98 -31.49
N GLU A 147 27.48 -10.98 -30.96
CA GLU A 147 27.20 -12.39 -31.21
C GLU A 147 27.02 -13.18 -29.91
N TRP A 148 26.04 -14.07 -29.94
CA TRP A 148 25.84 -15.15 -28.97
C TRP A 148 25.96 -16.46 -29.73
N ARG A 149 26.78 -17.38 -29.24
CA ARG A 149 27.10 -18.62 -29.96
C ARG A 149 27.10 -19.80 -29.00
N VAL A 150 26.66 -20.94 -29.51
CA VAL A 150 26.87 -22.24 -28.89
C VAL A 150 27.86 -23.01 -29.75
N GLU A 151 28.95 -23.44 -29.16
CA GLU A 151 30.03 -24.15 -29.83
C GLU A 151 29.96 -25.65 -29.52
N PRO A 152 30.45 -26.51 -30.43
CA PRO A 152 30.58 -27.94 -30.16
C PRO A 152 31.38 -28.19 -28.88
N GLY A 153 30.89 -29.11 -28.07
CA GLY A 153 31.51 -29.47 -26.81
C GLY A 153 31.09 -28.61 -25.61
N ASN A 154 30.27 -27.56 -25.79
CA ASN A 154 29.66 -26.86 -24.66
C ASN A 154 28.68 -27.76 -23.92
N THR A 155 28.63 -27.63 -22.59
CA THR A 155 27.57 -28.23 -21.78
C THR A 155 26.32 -27.35 -21.89
N LEU A 156 25.19 -27.97 -22.27
CA LEU A 156 23.92 -27.28 -22.44
C LEU A 156 22.88 -27.86 -21.49
N PHE A 157 22.10 -26.97 -20.90
CA PHE A 157 20.82 -27.28 -20.29
C PHE A 157 19.74 -27.21 -21.37
N VAL A 158 19.01 -28.31 -21.56
CA VAL A 158 17.91 -28.40 -22.52
C VAL A 158 16.64 -28.82 -21.79
N PHE A 159 15.63 -27.97 -21.90
CA PHE A 159 14.28 -28.26 -21.47
C PHE A 159 13.37 -28.32 -22.70
N GLY A 160 12.88 -29.53 -22.98
CA GLY A 160 12.20 -29.83 -24.25
C GLY A 160 11.21 -30.99 -24.11
N PHE A 161 10.60 -31.37 -25.23
CA PHE A 161 9.68 -32.51 -25.27
C PHE A 161 10.30 -33.67 -26.05
N ALA A 162 10.58 -34.77 -25.36
CA ALA A 162 11.08 -35.99 -25.97
C ALA A 162 9.95 -36.78 -26.64
N ARG A 163 10.18 -37.22 -27.87
CA ARG A 163 9.32 -38.11 -28.65
C ARG A 163 10.15 -39.26 -29.21
N GLN A 164 9.51 -40.39 -29.45
CA GLN A 164 10.15 -41.45 -30.23
C GLN A 164 10.09 -41.07 -31.72
N ALA A 165 11.21 -41.18 -32.43
CA ALA A 165 11.24 -40.92 -33.86
C ALA A 165 10.34 -41.95 -34.60
N PRO A 166 9.42 -41.51 -35.47
CA PRO A 166 8.63 -42.43 -36.29
C PRO A 166 9.54 -43.22 -37.23
N VAL A 167 9.25 -44.51 -37.39
CA VAL A 167 10.01 -45.43 -38.25
C VAL A 167 9.98 -44.90 -39.70
N GLY A 168 11.16 -44.59 -40.26
CA GLY A 168 11.33 -44.23 -41.68
C GLY A 168 11.47 -42.75 -42.03
N GLN A 169 11.43 -41.80 -41.07
CA GLN A 169 11.60 -40.36 -41.35
C GLN A 169 12.88 -39.72 -40.77
N VAL A 170 13.67 -40.46 -39.99
CA VAL A 170 14.90 -39.94 -39.35
C VAL A 170 16.07 -40.85 -39.68
N ARG A 171 17.23 -40.27 -40.07
CA ARG A 171 18.52 -40.98 -40.10
C ARG A 171 18.92 -41.31 -38.64
N GLY A 172 18.45 -42.46 -38.16
CA GLY A 172 18.66 -43.01 -36.82
C GLY A 172 18.00 -44.39 -36.74
N ALA A 173 18.39 -45.21 -35.75
CA ALA A 173 17.80 -46.54 -35.61
C ALA A 173 16.31 -46.43 -35.21
N PRO A 174 15.39 -47.27 -35.72
CA PRO A 174 13.98 -47.22 -35.36
C PRO A 174 13.76 -47.36 -33.85
N GLY A 175 13.23 -46.31 -33.21
CA GLY A 175 12.97 -46.25 -31.76
C GLY A 175 13.90 -45.34 -30.94
N GLU A 176 14.78 -44.57 -31.59
CA GLU A 176 15.63 -43.57 -30.93
C GLU A 176 14.80 -42.35 -30.47
N LEU A 177 15.06 -41.83 -29.26
CA LEU A 177 14.39 -40.65 -28.72
C LEU A 177 14.98 -39.38 -29.35
N SER A 178 14.11 -38.43 -29.68
CA SER A 178 14.50 -37.08 -30.09
C SER A 178 13.77 -36.04 -29.26
N VAL A 179 14.47 -34.97 -28.88
CA VAL A 179 13.92 -33.82 -28.17
C VAL A 179 13.54 -32.75 -29.18
N GLY A 180 12.25 -32.42 -29.24
CA GLY A 180 11.72 -31.34 -30.07
C GLY A 180 11.11 -30.23 -29.21
N PHE A 181 10.83 -29.09 -29.85
CA PHE A 181 10.35 -27.87 -29.19
C PHE A 181 9.00 -27.38 -29.72
N SER A 182 8.53 -27.92 -30.84
CA SER A 182 7.27 -27.52 -31.50
C SER A 182 6.03 -28.23 -30.97
N THR A 183 6.16 -29.03 -29.89
CA THR A 183 5.02 -29.72 -29.27
C THR A 183 4.11 -28.72 -28.55
N PRO A 184 2.82 -28.63 -28.91
CA PRO A 184 1.86 -27.87 -28.11
C PRO A 184 1.74 -28.50 -26.72
N GLY A 185 1.90 -27.71 -25.65
CA GLY A 185 1.84 -28.19 -24.28
C GLY A 185 2.24 -27.12 -23.24
N HIS A 186 2.21 -27.50 -21.96
CA HIS A 186 2.55 -26.64 -20.82
C HIS A 186 4.04 -26.79 -20.43
N TYR A 187 4.96 -26.45 -21.33
CA TYR A 187 6.39 -26.34 -20.99
C TYR A 187 7.03 -25.22 -21.80
N SER A 188 8.05 -24.56 -21.24
CA SER A 188 8.79 -23.49 -21.90
C SER A 188 10.03 -24.06 -22.60
N PRO A 189 10.13 -24.06 -23.93
CA PRO A 189 11.27 -24.64 -24.63
C PRO A 189 12.54 -23.81 -24.39
N ILE A 190 13.55 -24.38 -23.72
CA ILE A 190 14.78 -23.65 -23.35
C ILE A 190 16.00 -24.43 -23.78
N ILE A 191 16.95 -23.74 -24.41
CA ILE A 191 18.33 -24.20 -24.58
C ILE A 191 19.25 -23.14 -23.97
N SER A 192 19.97 -23.52 -22.92
CA SER A 192 20.81 -22.61 -22.17
C SER A 192 22.24 -23.10 -22.03
N THR A 193 23.20 -22.18 -22.13
CA THR A 193 24.58 -22.41 -21.69
C THR A 193 24.74 -22.30 -20.17
N PHE A 194 23.71 -21.82 -19.49
CA PHE A 194 23.61 -21.77 -18.03
C PHE A 194 22.84 -23.00 -17.51
N GLY A 195 22.92 -23.25 -16.21
CA GLY A 195 22.17 -24.34 -15.58
C GLY A 195 20.75 -23.94 -15.20
N LEU A 196 19.94 -24.95 -14.85
CA LEU A 196 18.57 -24.83 -14.34
C LEU A 196 18.39 -23.67 -13.34
N ALA A 197 19.27 -23.60 -12.33
CA ALA A 197 19.18 -22.63 -11.25
C ALA A 197 19.29 -21.17 -11.71
N HIS A 198 20.01 -20.91 -12.81
CA HIS A 198 20.12 -19.56 -13.38
C HIS A 198 18.81 -19.16 -14.07
N GLU A 199 18.28 -20.05 -14.92
CA GLU A 199 17.04 -19.83 -15.66
C GLU A 199 15.85 -19.65 -14.72
N SER A 200 15.72 -20.53 -13.73
CA SER A 200 14.65 -20.44 -12.74
C SER A 200 14.77 -19.16 -11.90
N ALA A 201 15.97 -18.74 -11.48
CA ALA A 201 16.15 -17.51 -10.73
C ALA A 201 15.82 -16.25 -11.56
N GLY A 202 16.16 -16.25 -12.85
CA GLY A 202 15.79 -15.17 -13.77
C GLY A 202 14.29 -15.02 -13.92
N MET A 203 13.59 -16.14 -14.19
CA MET A 203 12.12 -16.18 -14.28
C MET A 203 11.46 -15.77 -12.96
N GLY A 204 11.95 -16.26 -11.82
CA GLY A 204 11.44 -15.91 -10.50
C GLY A 204 11.55 -14.42 -10.20
N ASN A 205 12.73 -13.82 -10.46
CA ASN A 205 12.93 -12.38 -10.28
C ASN A 205 11.98 -11.54 -11.13
N TYR A 206 11.91 -11.82 -12.44
CA TYR A 206 11.03 -11.09 -13.34
C TYR A 206 9.55 -11.30 -12.98
N GLY A 207 9.14 -12.55 -12.75
CA GLY A 207 7.78 -12.91 -12.41
C GLY A 207 7.30 -12.22 -11.13
N LEU A 208 8.15 -12.16 -10.10
CA LEU A 208 7.85 -11.51 -8.83
C LEU A 208 7.73 -9.99 -8.95
N LEU A 209 8.62 -9.35 -9.71
CA LEU A 209 8.56 -7.90 -9.96
C LEU A 209 7.35 -7.51 -10.82
N ALA A 210 7.04 -8.30 -11.85
CA ALA A 210 5.84 -8.11 -12.66
C ALA A 210 4.57 -8.30 -11.81
N LEU A 211 4.53 -9.33 -10.96
CA LEU A 211 3.42 -9.55 -10.03
C LEU A 211 3.22 -8.36 -9.09
N TRP A 212 4.30 -7.90 -8.44
CA TRP A 212 4.25 -6.72 -7.57
C TRP A 212 3.81 -5.47 -8.33
N GLY A 213 4.40 -5.20 -9.50
CA GLY A 213 4.07 -4.03 -10.32
C GLY A 213 2.61 -4.04 -10.81
N GLY A 214 2.09 -5.20 -11.17
CA GLY A 214 0.69 -5.40 -11.53
C GLY A 214 -0.25 -5.11 -10.35
N LEU A 215 0.03 -5.67 -9.17
CA LEU A 215 -0.76 -5.42 -7.95
C LEU A 215 -0.67 -3.95 -7.50
N ALA A 216 0.49 -3.31 -7.64
CA ALA A 216 0.68 -1.88 -7.39
C ALA A 216 -0.16 -1.02 -8.34
N LEU A 217 -0.25 -1.38 -9.62
CA LEU A 217 -1.09 -0.70 -10.60
C LEU A 217 -2.59 -0.86 -10.31
N VAL A 218 -3.03 -2.06 -9.91
CA VAL A 218 -4.42 -2.29 -9.45
C VAL A 218 -4.72 -1.41 -8.23
N SER A 219 -3.82 -1.39 -7.25
CA SER A 219 -3.92 -0.59 -6.04
C SER A 219 -4.02 0.92 -6.34
N LEU A 220 -3.19 1.44 -7.24
CA LEU A 220 -3.23 2.81 -7.73
C LEU A 220 -4.50 3.13 -8.53
N GLY A 221 -4.98 2.17 -9.33
CA GLY A 221 -6.23 2.28 -10.07
C GLY A 221 -7.44 2.41 -9.14
N VAL A 222 -7.52 1.59 -8.09
CA VAL A 222 -8.55 1.71 -7.04
C VAL A 222 -8.48 3.09 -6.36
N PHE A 223 -7.28 3.56 -6.01
CA PHE A 223 -7.09 4.90 -5.45
C PHE A 223 -7.56 6.01 -6.41
N GLY A 224 -7.21 5.90 -7.70
CA GLY A 224 -7.64 6.82 -8.75
C GLY A 224 -9.17 6.86 -8.91
N GLY A 225 -9.81 5.69 -8.90
CA GLY A 225 -11.27 5.57 -8.99
C GLY A 225 -11.99 6.22 -7.80
N ILE A 226 -11.49 5.99 -6.58
CA ILE A 226 -12.04 6.61 -5.36
C ILE A 226 -11.85 8.12 -5.37
N CYS A 227 -10.70 8.59 -5.87
CA CYS A 227 -10.46 10.02 -6.09
C CYS A 227 -11.41 10.62 -7.13
N ALA A 228 -11.75 9.88 -8.19
CA ALA A 228 -12.68 10.29 -9.24
C ALA A 228 -14.11 10.40 -8.70
N LEU A 229 -14.54 9.42 -7.89
CA LEU A 229 -15.85 9.36 -7.24
C LEU A 229 -15.99 10.31 -6.03
N ARG A 230 -14.94 11.05 -5.67
CA ARG A 230 -14.92 11.99 -4.53
C ARG A 230 -15.26 11.34 -3.18
N ILE A 231 -14.97 10.05 -3.04
CA ILE A 231 -15.10 9.34 -1.77
C ILE A 231 -13.98 9.83 -0.84
N HIS A 232 -14.35 10.45 0.28
CA HIS A 232 -13.39 10.98 1.26
C HIS A 232 -13.22 10.05 2.47
N ARG A 233 -14.13 9.10 2.71
CA ARG A 233 -14.06 8.18 3.85
C ARG A 233 -12.90 7.20 3.70
N LEU A 234 -11.88 7.34 4.55
CA LEU A 234 -10.67 6.52 4.51
C LEU A 234 -10.97 5.04 4.70
N LEU A 235 -11.89 4.70 5.61
CA LEU A 235 -12.27 3.31 5.87
C LEU A 235 -12.89 2.66 4.62
N VAL A 236 -13.80 3.35 3.93
CA VAL A 236 -14.39 2.86 2.67
C VAL A 236 -13.30 2.59 1.64
N TYR A 237 -12.32 3.50 1.53
CA TYR A 237 -11.17 3.31 0.64
C TYR A 237 -10.34 2.07 0.99
N LEU A 238 -9.95 1.93 2.27
CA LEU A 238 -9.16 0.78 2.71
C LEU A 238 -9.92 -0.54 2.55
N SER A 239 -11.24 -0.55 2.78
CA SER A 239 -12.07 -1.74 2.61
C SER A 239 -12.19 -2.16 1.14
N ILE A 240 -12.41 -1.21 0.22
CA ILE A 240 -12.45 -1.51 -1.22
C ILE A 240 -11.09 -2.01 -1.71
N LEU A 241 -10.01 -1.33 -1.32
CA LEU A 241 -8.65 -1.74 -1.67
C LEU A 241 -8.34 -3.16 -1.16
N THR A 242 -8.68 -3.42 0.10
CA THR A 242 -8.49 -4.73 0.73
C THR A 242 -9.28 -5.80 0.02
N LEU A 243 -10.57 -5.58 -0.25
CA LEU A 243 -11.43 -6.54 -0.93
C LEU A 243 -10.88 -6.89 -2.32
N VAL A 244 -10.56 -5.88 -3.14
CA VAL A 244 -10.07 -6.07 -4.50
C VAL A 244 -8.77 -6.87 -4.51
N LEU A 245 -7.78 -6.48 -3.70
CA LEU A 245 -6.48 -7.14 -3.71
C LEU A 245 -6.52 -8.55 -3.11
N THR A 246 -7.32 -8.75 -2.05
CA THR A 246 -7.55 -10.07 -1.47
C THR A 246 -8.18 -11.00 -2.50
N LEU A 247 -9.21 -10.53 -3.23
CA LEU A 247 -9.88 -11.31 -4.26
C LEU A 247 -8.91 -11.70 -5.39
N VAL A 248 -8.09 -10.75 -5.87
CA VAL A 248 -7.07 -11.03 -6.90
C VAL A 248 -6.08 -12.08 -6.41
N LEU A 249 -5.51 -11.92 -5.21
CA LEU A 249 -4.51 -12.85 -4.68
C LEU A 249 -5.10 -14.25 -4.39
N VAL A 250 -6.32 -14.33 -3.84
CA VAL A 250 -7.03 -15.61 -3.65
C VAL A 250 -7.32 -16.28 -4.99
N GLN A 251 -7.74 -15.51 -6.01
CA GLN A 251 -7.95 -16.05 -7.35
C GLN A 251 -6.64 -16.63 -7.93
N LEU A 252 -5.51 -15.93 -7.78
CA LEU A 252 -4.21 -16.44 -8.20
C LEU A 252 -3.83 -17.72 -7.44
N ALA A 253 -4.05 -17.76 -6.12
CA ALA A 253 -3.79 -18.94 -5.30
C ALA A 253 -4.60 -20.16 -5.77
N LEU A 254 -5.91 -20.02 -5.93
CA LEU A 254 -6.79 -21.10 -6.39
C LEU A 254 -6.43 -21.56 -7.81
N THR A 255 -6.09 -20.62 -8.68
CA THR A 255 -5.65 -20.92 -10.06
C THR A 255 -4.33 -21.70 -10.04
N MET A 256 -3.39 -21.31 -9.17
CA MET A 256 -2.12 -22.00 -8.98
C MET A 256 -2.32 -23.43 -8.47
N MET A 257 -3.15 -23.63 -7.43
CA MET A 257 -3.45 -24.96 -6.87
C MET A 257 -4.04 -25.88 -7.94
N ARG A 258 -5.07 -25.38 -8.65
CA ARG A 258 -5.74 -26.16 -9.69
C ARG A 258 -4.76 -26.58 -10.78
N GLN A 259 -3.99 -25.64 -11.32
CA GLN A 259 -3.02 -25.92 -12.38
C GLN A 259 -1.88 -26.83 -11.92
N ASP A 260 -1.41 -26.67 -10.68
CA ASP A 260 -0.37 -27.54 -10.11
C ASP A 260 -0.82 -29.00 -10.03
N LEU A 261 -2.06 -29.24 -9.59
CA LEU A 261 -2.64 -30.57 -9.47
C LEU A 261 -2.97 -31.18 -10.84
N THR A 262 -3.62 -30.42 -11.73
CA THR A 262 -3.97 -30.94 -13.07
C THR A 262 -2.72 -31.25 -13.88
N ASN A 263 -1.75 -30.32 -13.92
CA ASN A 263 -0.50 -30.52 -14.67
C ASN A 263 0.35 -31.63 -14.04
N GLY A 264 0.33 -31.78 -12.71
CA GLY A 264 0.99 -32.87 -12.01
C GLY A 264 0.39 -34.23 -12.36
N LEU A 265 -0.94 -34.34 -12.35
CA LEU A 265 -1.67 -35.56 -12.67
C LEU A 265 -1.46 -35.98 -14.14
N GLU A 266 -1.67 -35.06 -15.07
CA GLU A 266 -1.48 -35.35 -16.51
C GLU A 266 -0.05 -35.77 -16.82
N ARG A 267 0.94 -35.11 -16.19
CA ARG A 267 2.36 -35.46 -16.36
C ARG A 267 2.65 -36.86 -15.83
N TYR A 268 2.15 -37.18 -14.64
CA TYR A 268 2.27 -38.53 -14.08
C TYR A 268 1.66 -39.57 -15.00
N GLN A 269 0.44 -39.34 -15.51
CA GLN A 269 -0.23 -40.25 -16.44
C GLN A 269 0.57 -40.46 -17.74
N ARG A 270 1.10 -39.38 -18.35
CA ARG A 270 1.95 -39.46 -19.54
C ARG A 270 3.22 -40.27 -19.27
N GLN A 271 3.91 -40.00 -18.16
CA GLN A 271 5.13 -40.72 -17.77
C GLN A 271 4.84 -42.19 -17.45
N ALA A 272 3.74 -42.50 -16.76
CA ALA A 272 3.32 -43.85 -16.46
C ALA A 272 3.03 -44.64 -17.74
N ALA A 273 2.31 -44.04 -18.71
CA ALA A 273 2.02 -44.67 -19.99
C ALA A 273 3.31 -44.93 -20.79
N ALA A 274 4.20 -43.94 -20.90
CA ALA A 274 5.47 -44.07 -21.61
C ALA A 274 6.38 -45.13 -20.97
N ALA A 275 6.46 -45.16 -19.64
CA ALA A 275 7.21 -46.17 -18.89
C ALA A 275 6.64 -47.58 -19.11
N THR A 276 5.31 -47.72 -19.13
CA THR A 276 4.61 -48.97 -19.39
C THR A 276 4.94 -49.51 -20.78
N THR A 277 4.82 -48.68 -21.82
CA THR A 277 5.17 -49.06 -23.19
C THR A 277 6.64 -49.45 -23.34
N LEU A 278 7.55 -48.73 -22.68
CA LEU A 278 8.98 -49.06 -22.68
C LEU A 278 9.22 -50.43 -22.04
N LEU A 279 8.62 -50.69 -20.88
CA LEU A 279 8.80 -51.92 -20.14
C LEU A 279 8.24 -53.12 -20.90
N GLU A 280 7.03 -53.03 -21.45
CA GLU A 280 6.44 -54.08 -22.29
C GLU A 280 7.32 -54.43 -23.48
N ARG A 281 7.86 -53.42 -24.16
CA ARG A 281 8.73 -53.62 -25.32
C ARG A 281 10.01 -54.37 -24.93
N GLN A 282 10.65 -53.98 -23.83
CA GLN A 282 11.91 -54.59 -23.40
C GLN A 282 11.71 -56.00 -22.82
N LEU A 283 10.67 -56.22 -22.04
CA LEU A 283 10.37 -57.55 -21.49
C LEU A 283 9.96 -58.53 -22.58
N ARG A 284 9.18 -58.10 -23.59
CA ARG A 284 8.88 -58.94 -24.75
C ARG A 284 10.14 -59.28 -25.56
N ALA A 285 11.05 -58.32 -25.74
CA ALA A 285 12.34 -58.58 -26.40
C ALA A 285 13.21 -59.57 -25.63
N GLY A 286 13.14 -59.56 -24.29
CA GLY A 286 13.82 -60.51 -23.40
C GLY A 286 13.06 -61.81 -23.11
N GLY A 287 11.87 -62.03 -23.71
CA GLY A 287 11.07 -63.24 -23.49
C GLY A 287 10.40 -63.35 -22.10
N LEU A 288 10.28 -62.24 -21.37
CA LEU A 288 9.72 -62.19 -20.01
C LEU A 288 8.24 -61.74 -20.04
N SER A 289 7.40 -62.35 -19.20
CA SER A 289 5.99 -61.96 -19.03
C SER A 289 5.83 -60.89 -17.94
N TRP A 290 4.86 -60.00 -18.13
CA TRP A 290 4.57 -58.89 -17.21
C TRP A 290 3.07 -58.60 -17.20
N GLN A 291 2.47 -58.49 -16.01
CA GLN A 291 1.03 -58.26 -15.84
C GLN A 291 0.70 -56.87 -15.25
N GLY A 292 1.72 -56.09 -14.87
CA GLY A 292 1.53 -54.73 -14.39
C GLY A 292 2.63 -54.30 -13.42
N TRP A 293 2.62 -53.01 -13.07
CA TRP A 293 3.65 -52.46 -12.19
C TRP A 293 3.74 -53.17 -10.85
N ALA A 294 2.62 -53.69 -10.32
CA ALA A 294 2.53 -54.50 -9.10
C ALA A 294 3.55 -55.66 -9.04
N ASP A 295 3.81 -56.29 -10.19
CA ASP A 295 4.71 -57.44 -10.31
C ASP A 295 6.12 -57.05 -10.78
N ALA A 296 6.38 -55.75 -10.97
CA ALA A 296 7.70 -55.24 -11.31
C ALA A 296 8.60 -55.24 -10.07
N GLY A 297 9.11 -56.44 -9.72
CA GLY A 297 10.07 -56.69 -8.65
C GLY A 297 11.43 -56.01 -8.90
N ASP A 298 12.50 -56.45 -8.26
CA ASP A 298 13.81 -55.83 -8.44
C ASP A 298 14.40 -56.08 -9.84
N PHE A 299 14.46 -55.04 -10.69
CA PHE A 299 15.07 -55.10 -12.04
C PHE A 299 16.56 -55.44 -12.03
N THR A 300 17.25 -55.28 -10.90
CA THR A 300 18.64 -55.71 -10.74
C THR A 300 18.79 -57.15 -10.25
N GLY A 301 17.68 -57.77 -9.83
CA GLY A 301 17.61 -59.13 -9.33
C GLY A 301 17.68 -60.21 -10.42
N PRO A 302 17.69 -61.49 -10.00
CA PRO A 302 17.88 -62.62 -10.90
C PRO A 302 16.74 -62.82 -11.91
N ALA A 303 15.52 -62.38 -11.59
CA ALA A 303 14.35 -62.51 -12.45
C ALA A 303 14.48 -61.78 -13.81
N TYR A 304 15.33 -60.75 -13.88
CA TYR A 304 15.56 -59.96 -15.08
C TYR A 304 16.97 -60.15 -15.65
N ALA A 305 17.72 -61.17 -15.21
CA ALA A 305 19.10 -61.41 -15.64
C ALA A 305 19.26 -61.64 -17.15
N ALA A 306 18.19 -62.02 -17.85
CA ALA A 306 18.14 -62.14 -19.31
C ALA A 306 18.30 -60.79 -20.04
N LEU A 307 18.06 -59.66 -19.36
CA LEU A 307 18.22 -58.33 -19.93
C LEU A 307 19.68 -57.82 -19.80
N PRO A 308 20.20 -57.11 -20.82
CA PRO A 308 21.47 -56.42 -20.75
C PRO A 308 21.61 -55.52 -19.49
N PRO A 309 22.81 -55.42 -18.87
CA PRO A 309 23.01 -54.59 -17.68
C PRO A 309 22.56 -53.13 -17.83
N ALA A 310 22.81 -52.53 -19.00
CA ALA A 310 22.40 -51.15 -19.30
C ALA A 310 20.87 -50.99 -19.33
N GLU A 311 20.14 -51.99 -19.83
CA GLU A 311 18.68 -51.96 -19.89
C GLU A 311 18.06 -52.15 -18.50
N ARG A 312 18.64 -53.03 -17.67
CA ARG A 312 18.22 -53.21 -16.27
C ARG A 312 18.36 -51.91 -15.47
N LEU A 313 19.49 -51.21 -15.62
CA LEU A 313 19.72 -49.91 -14.99
C LEU A 313 18.72 -48.85 -15.50
N ARG A 314 18.45 -48.81 -16.81
CA ARG A 314 17.45 -47.91 -17.40
C ARG A 314 16.05 -48.15 -16.83
N LEU A 315 15.61 -49.40 -16.73
CA LEU A 315 14.29 -49.75 -16.19
C LEU A 315 14.17 -49.41 -14.69
N ARG A 316 15.24 -49.62 -13.92
CA ARG A 316 15.32 -49.18 -12.53
C ARG A 316 15.17 -47.66 -12.40
N GLU A 317 15.91 -46.89 -13.20
CA GLU A 317 15.83 -45.43 -13.20
C GLU A 317 14.44 -44.91 -13.58
N VAL A 318 13.82 -45.52 -14.59
CA VAL A 318 12.44 -45.20 -15.00
C VAL A 318 11.45 -45.44 -13.85
N ARG A 319 11.57 -46.57 -13.13
CA ARG A 319 10.72 -46.87 -11.96
C ARG A 319 10.92 -45.85 -10.85
N LEU A 320 12.16 -45.51 -10.52
CA LEU A 320 12.48 -44.53 -9.48
C LEU A 320 11.90 -43.15 -9.82
N ASN A 321 12.01 -42.71 -11.08
CA ASN A 321 11.45 -41.44 -11.54
C ASN A 321 9.92 -41.43 -11.48
N LEU A 322 9.26 -42.54 -11.85
CA LEU A 322 7.81 -42.67 -11.78
C LEU A 322 7.31 -42.64 -10.32
N ALA A 323 7.99 -43.36 -9.41
CA ALA A 323 7.67 -43.32 -7.98
C ALA A 323 7.87 -41.92 -7.37
N ALA A 324 8.94 -41.22 -7.77
CA ALA A 324 9.17 -39.83 -7.36
C ALA A 324 8.11 -38.86 -7.86
N ALA A 325 7.59 -39.06 -9.08
CA ALA A 325 6.49 -38.27 -9.62
C ALA A 325 5.18 -38.55 -8.86
N HIS A 326 4.89 -39.82 -8.56
CA HIS A 326 3.72 -40.23 -7.78
C HIS A 326 3.73 -39.66 -6.36
N GLN A 327 4.85 -39.80 -5.64
CA GLN A 327 4.99 -39.31 -4.27
C GLN A 327 4.78 -37.79 -4.18
N ARG A 328 5.35 -37.02 -5.13
CA ARG A 328 5.16 -35.55 -5.19
C ARG A 328 3.70 -35.18 -5.46
N LEU A 329 3.03 -35.90 -6.35
CA LEU A 329 1.61 -35.69 -6.63
C LEU A 329 0.75 -35.97 -5.38
N LEU A 330 1.00 -37.08 -4.68
CA LEU A 330 0.29 -37.40 -3.44
C LEU A 330 0.52 -36.39 -2.33
N GLN A 331 1.75 -35.91 -2.16
CA GLN A 331 2.06 -34.85 -1.20
C GLN A 331 1.20 -33.60 -1.44
N HIS A 332 1.00 -33.21 -2.71
CA HIS A 332 0.13 -32.09 -3.05
C HIS A 332 -1.36 -32.39 -2.89
N LEU A 333 -1.82 -33.59 -3.25
CA LEU A 333 -3.22 -33.99 -3.08
C LEU A 333 -3.64 -34.07 -1.60
N GLN A 334 -2.70 -34.38 -0.71
CA GLN A 334 -2.94 -34.53 0.73
C GLN A 334 -2.65 -33.26 1.53
N ALA A 335 -1.98 -32.26 0.95
CA ALA A 335 -1.66 -30.99 1.60
C ALA A 335 -2.93 -30.14 1.86
N THR A 336 -2.90 -29.32 2.91
CA THR A 336 -3.96 -28.34 3.18
C THR A 336 -3.55 -26.96 2.65
N PRO A 337 -4.44 -26.23 1.94
CA PRO A 337 -5.88 -26.48 1.79
C PRO A 337 -6.29 -27.31 0.56
N GLU A 338 -5.34 -27.77 -0.26
CA GLU A 338 -5.60 -28.49 -1.52
C GLU A 338 -6.52 -29.70 -1.33
N LYS A 339 -6.32 -30.46 -0.25
CA LYS A 339 -7.12 -31.62 0.15
C LYS A 339 -8.63 -31.34 0.18
N TRP A 340 -9.04 -30.13 0.58
CA TRP A 340 -10.46 -29.76 0.65
C TRP A 340 -11.02 -29.32 -0.71
N LEU A 341 -10.15 -28.90 -1.63
CA LEU A 341 -10.53 -28.37 -2.94
C LEU A 341 -10.51 -29.46 -4.03
N VAL A 342 -9.72 -30.52 -3.85
CA VAL A 342 -9.61 -31.67 -4.77
C VAL A 342 -10.98 -32.24 -5.20
N PRO A 343 -11.96 -32.48 -4.30
CA PRO A 343 -13.28 -32.97 -4.71
C PRO A 343 -14.06 -32.00 -5.62
N LEU A 344 -13.82 -30.70 -5.50
CA LEU A 344 -14.48 -29.67 -6.33
C LEU A 344 -13.92 -29.62 -7.75
N TRP A 345 -12.73 -30.19 -7.98
CA TRP A 345 -12.06 -30.18 -9.28
C TRP A 345 -12.08 -31.54 -9.99
N ASP A 346 -12.76 -32.54 -9.44
CA ASP A 346 -12.85 -33.90 -9.99
C ASP A 346 -11.47 -34.56 -10.21
N ILE A 347 -10.52 -34.24 -9.32
CA ILE A 347 -9.16 -34.79 -9.37
C ILE A 347 -9.10 -36.02 -8.47
N THR A 348 -8.81 -37.19 -9.04
CA THR A 348 -8.65 -38.44 -8.29
C THR A 348 -7.18 -38.83 -8.20
N ALA A 349 -6.79 -39.33 -7.02
CA ALA A 349 -5.43 -39.81 -6.82
C ALA A 349 -5.20 -41.06 -7.68
N PRO A 350 -4.13 -41.12 -8.49
CA PRO A 350 -3.81 -42.32 -9.25
C PRO A 350 -3.40 -43.46 -8.30
N PRO A 351 -3.65 -44.74 -8.71
CA PRO A 351 -3.29 -45.90 -7.90
C PRO A 351 -1.80 -45.89 -7.57
N ALA A 352 -1.46 -46.40 -6.39
CA ALA A 352 -0.06 -46.47 -5.95
C ALA A 352 0.75 -47.38 -6.89
N PRO A 353 1.97 -46.99 -7.28
CA PRO A 353 2.90 -47.91 -7.93
C PRO A 353 3.27 -49.02 -6.95
N ALA A 354 3.82 -50.12 -7.47
CA ALA A 354 4.23 -51.25 -6.66
C ALA A 354 5.23 -50.89 -5.56
N ALA A 355 5.27 -51.73 -4.53
CA ALA A 355 6.21 -51.58 -3.44
C ALA A 355 7.66 -51.58 -3.97
N LEU A 356 8.36 -50.46 -3.73
CA LEU A 356 9.77 -50.33 -4.08
C LEU A 356 10.63 -51.24 -3.19
N PRO A 357 11.68 -51.87 -3.74
CA PRO A 357 12.72 -52.52 -2.94
C PRO A 357 13.34 -51.55 -1.93
N ALA A 358 13.88 -52.06 -0.81
CA ALA A 358 14.43 -51.22 0.26
C ALA A 358 15.51 -50.23 -0.24
N ALA A 359 16.46 -50.70 -1.05
CA ALA A 359 17.52 -49.86 -1.62
C ALA A 359 16.99 -48.72 -2.51
N ASP A 360 15.87 -48.94 -3.19
CA ASP A 360 15.24 -47.94 -4.06
C ASP A 360 14.39 -46.94 -3.26
N ARG A 361 13.83 -47.35 -2.11
CA ARG A 361 13.18 -46.41 -1.17
C ARG A 361 14.19 -45.44 -0.55
N ASP A 362 15.36 -45.94 -0.16
CA ASP A 362 16.44 -45.11 0.38
C ASP A 362 16.95 -44.13 -0.70
N GLU A 363 17.12 -44.60 -1.93
CA GLU A 363 17.50 -43.75 -3.06
C GLU A 363 16.44 -42.68 -3.37
N LEU A 364 15.16 -43.04 -3.35
CA LEU A 364 14.06 -42.10 -3.54
C LEU A 364 14.05 -41.02 -2.45
N ALA A 365 14.27 -41.40 -1.19
CA ALA A 365 14.40 -40.45 -0.08
C ALA A 365 15.61 -39.53 -0.25
N ARG A 366 16.75 -40.05 -0.71
CA ARG A 366 17.93 -39.23 -1.05
C ARG A 366 17.65 -38.23 -2.18
N ARG A 367 16.96 -38.65 -3.25
CA ARG A 367 16.56 -37.76 -4.36
C ARG A 367 15.59 -36.68 -3.89
N ALA A 368 14.65 -37.03 -3.01
CA ALA A 368 13.73 -36.07 -2.41
C ALA A 368 14.46 -35.05 -1.53
N ALA A 369 15.46 -35.48 -0.75
CA ALA A 369 16.28 -34.60 0.09
C ALA A 369 17.25 -33.72 -0.72
N ALA A 370 17.68 -34.16 -1.90
CA ALA A 370 18.55 -33.41 -2.80
C ALA A 370 17.81 -32.29 -3.58
N TYR A 371 16.47 -32.26 -3.52
CA TYR A 371 15.67 -31.20 -4.12
C TYR A 371 15.88 -29.88 -3.37
N LEU A 372 16.49 -28.90 -4.03
CA LEU A 372 16.67 -27.53 -3.51
C LEU A 372 15.75 -26.59 -4.30
N PRO A 373 14.78 -25.90 -3.65
CA PRO A 373 13.95 -24.91 -4.34
C PRO A 373 14.81 -23.73 -4.80
N THR A 374 14.42 -23.09 -5.91
CA THR A 374 15.10 -21.89 -6.39
C THR A 374 14.87 -20.76 -5.41
N ARG A 375 15.94 -20.37 -4.73
CA ARG A 375 15.96 -19.19 -3.88
C ARG A 375 16.48 -18.01 -4.69
N LEU A 376 15.72 -16.92 -4.69
CA LEU A 376 16.22 -15.66 -5.20
C LEU A 376 17.27 -15.13 -4.22
N SER A 377 18.42 -14.71 -4.74
CA SER A 377 19.53 -14.20 -3.95
C SER A 377 20.19 -13.00 -4.63
N GLY A 378 20.85 -12.15 -3.84
CA GLY A 378 21.55 -10.96 -4.33
C GLY A 378 21.19 -9.69 -3.57
N ALA A 379 22.07 -8.67 -3.69
CA ALA A 379 21.91 -7.40 -2.98
C ALA A 379 20.61 -6.67 -3.37
N LEU A 380 20.20 -6.77 -4.63
CA LEU A 380 18.98 -6.13 -5.13
C LEU A 380 17.73 -6.61 -4.39
N LEU A 381 17.64 -7.91 -4.08
CA LEU A 381 16.51 -8.49 -3.35
C LEU A 381 16.43 -7.90 -1.94
N TRP A 382 17.55 -7.87 -1.22
CA TRP A 382 17.59 -7.31 0.13
C TRP A 382 17.32 -5.81 0.16
N LEU A 383 17.79 -5.06 -0.86
CA LEU A 383 17.46 -3.65 -1.02
C LEU A 383 15.97 -3.44 -1.30
N ALA A 384 15.35 -4.28 -2.13
CA ALA A 384 13.90 -4.22 -2.39
C ALA A 384 13.07 -4.59 -1.15
N PHE A 385 13.49 -5.64 -0.42
CA PHE A 385 12.87 -6.05 0.83
C PHE A 385 12.94 -4.96 1.90
N GLY A 386 14.16 -4.50 2.22
CA GLY A 386 14.40 -3.47 3.22
C GLY A 386 13.79 -2.12 2.82
N GLY A 387 13.90 -1.75 1.54
CA GLY A 387 13.27 -0.55 0.98
C GLY A 387 11.75 -0.60 1.06
N GLY A 388 11.14 -1.75 0.78
CA GLY A 388 9.70 -1.98 0.92
C GLY A 388 9.22 -1.81 2.37
N LEU A 389 9.91 -2.41 3.35
CA LEU A 389 9.60 -2.25 4.78
C LEU A 389 9.77 -0.81 5.25
N LEU A 390 10.88 -0.16 4.89
CA LEU A 390 11.14 1.23 5.25
C LEU A 390 10.07 2.15 4.68
N ALA A 391 9.72 1.97 3.40
CA ALA A 391 8.65 2.71 2.75
C ALA A 391 7.31 2.49 3.46
N ALA A 392 6.97 1.24 3.82
CA ALA A 392 5.77 0.94 4.59
C ALA A 392 5.71 1.75 5.89
N VAL A 393 6.74 1.67 6.73
CA VAL A 393 6.76 2.39 8.03
C VAL A 393 6.70 3.90 7.85
N VAL A 394 7.57 4.47 7.02
CA VAL A 394 7.70 5.93 6.84
C VAL A 394 6.43 6.52 6.21
N LEU A 395 5.90 5.89 5.16
CA LEU A 395 4.72 6.39 4.46
C LEU A 395 3.42 6.14 5.23
N THR A 396 3.35 5.09 6.05
CA THR A 396 2.27 4.92 7.02
C THR A 396 2.29 6.05 8.04
N GLY A 397 3.43 6.35 8.66
CA GLY A 397 3.58 7.46 9.61
C GLY A 397 3.22 8.82 9.01
N TYR A 398 3.70 9.11 7.79
CA TYR A 398 3.30 10.30 7.05
C TYR A 398 1.80 10.32 6.74
N GLY A 399 1.24 9.18 6.35
CA GLY A 399 -0.19 9.02 6.05
C GLY A 399 -1.06 9.33 7.25
N PHE A 400 -0.73 8.78 8.42
CA PHE A 400 -1.38 9.10 9.68
C PHE A 400 -1.32 10.59 10.01
N ARG A 401 -0.18 11.24 9.81
CA ARG A 401 -0.05 12.69 10.02
C ARG A 401 -1.02 13.49 9.15
N GLN A 402 -1.24 13.08 7.90
CA GLN A 402 -2.19 13.74 7.00
C GLN A 402 -3.65 13.40 7.33
N VAL A 403 -3.94 12.13 7.65
CA VAL A 403 -5.28 11.67 8.04
C VAL A 403 -5.75 12.30 9.34
N ARG A 404 -4.84 12.56 10.29
CA ARG A 404 -5.15 13.23 11.56
C ARG A 404 -5.86 14.57 11.34
N TYR A 405 -5.38 15.41 10.43
CA TYR A 405 -6.03 16.69 10.13
C TYR A 405 -7.46 16.53 9.61
N LYS A 406 -7.67 15.53 8.75
CA LYS A 406 -8.99 15.22 8.22
C LYS A 406 -9.94 14.75 9.31
N ARG A 407 -9.49 13.85 10.19
CA ARG A 407 -10.30 13.33 11.31
C ARG A 407 -10.61 14.40 12.34
N LEU A 408 -9.69 15.33 12.58
CA LEU A 408 -9.97 16.48 13.44
C LEU A 408 -11.17 17.27 12.90
N ILE A 409 -11.17 17.61 11.62
CA ILE A 409 -12.30 18.29 10.96
C ILE A 409 -13.59 17.46 11.11
N GLU A 410 -13.54 16.16 10.80
CA GLU A 410 -14.69 15.23 10.87
C GLU A 410 -15.30 15.10 12.28
N ASN A 411 -14.51 15.33 13.33
CA ASN A 411 -14.91 15.15 14.73
C ASN A 411 -15.23 16.47 15.45
N ILE A 412 -15.19 17.62 14.77
CA ILE A 412 -15.55 18.91 15.35
C ILE A 412 -16.92 19.33 14.81
N PRO A 413 -17.94 19.51 15.68
CA PRO A 413 -19.23 19.99 15.21
C PRO A 413 -19.10 21.42 14.69
N THR A 414 -19.79 21.74 13.60
CA THR A 414 -19.94 23.12 13.16
C THR A 414 -20.80 23.89 14.17
N SER A 415 -20.24 24.92 14.78
CA SER A 415 -20.97 25.86 15.63
C SER A 415 -21.46 27.04 14.79
N LYS A 416 -22.64 27.54 15.14
CA LYS A 416 -23.10 28.86 14.69
C LYS A 416 -22.24 29.94 15.31
N THR A 417 -22.11 31.09 14.65
CA THR A 417 -21.13 32.11 15.06
C THR A 417 -21.41 32.72 16.43
N LEU A 418 -22.68 32.79 16.87
CA LEU A 418 -23.05 33.18 18.24
C LEU A 418 -22.83 32.08 19.28
N GLY A 419 -22.96 30.82 18.87
CA GLY A 419 -22.82 29.63 19.73
C GLY A 419 -21.40 29.08 19.83
N VAL A 420 -20.39 29.83 19.37
CA VAL A 420 -18.98 29.41 19.50
C VAL A 420 -18.60 29.40 20.98
N SER A 421 -18.09 28.28 21.47
CA SER A 421 -17.48 28.17 22.80
C SER A 421 -15.96 28.28 22.72
N CYS A 422 -15.31 28.60 23.84
CA CYS A 422 -13.85 28.66 23.90
C CYS A 422 -13.24 27.28 23.62
N GLY A 423 -12.20 27.24 22.79
CA GLY A 423 -11.53 26.01 22.35
C GLY A 423 -11.56 25.84 20.85
N LEU A 424 -11.25 24.64 20.37
CA LEU A 424 -11.26 24.37 18.93
C LEU A 424 -12.70 24.36 18.40
N ALA A 425 -12.99 25.27 17.47
CA ALA A 425 -14.31 25.49 16.91
C ALA A 425 -14.28 25.56 15.38
N GLU A 426 -15.37 25.11 14.77
CA GLU A 426 -15.62 25.22 13.34
C GLU A 426 -16.81 26.15 13.11
N VAL A 427 -16.67 27.12 12.21
CA VAL A 427 -17.73 28.04 11.81
C VAL A 427 -17.83 28.16 10.29
N LYS A 428 -19.05 28.40 9.80
CA LYS A 428 -19.36 28.60 8.39
C LYS A 428 -20.15 29.89 8.22
N GLY A 429 -19.77 30.73 7.26
CA GLY A 429 -20.44 32.01 7.04
C GLY A 429 -19.89 32.77 5.83
N LYS A 430 -19.89 34.10 5.91
CA LYS A 430 -19.33 34.99 4.88
C LYS A 430 -18.23 35.87 5.46
N VAL A 431 -17.24 36.20 4.64
CA VAL A 431 -16.19 37.16 4.97
C VAL A 431 -16.77 38.58 4.99
N VAL A 432 -16.74 39.23 6.16
CA VAL A 432 -17.21 40.61 6.35
C VAL A 432 -16.14 41.42 7.09
N LEU A 433 -16.00 42.70 6.76
CA LEU A 433 -15.09 43.58 7.48
C LEU A 433 -15.62 43.95 8.87
N PRO A 434 -14.74 44.24 9.84
CA PRO A 434 -15.13 44.93 11.05
C PRO A 434 -15.73 46.32 10.72
N PRO A 435 -16.55 46.91 11.59
CA PRO A 435 -17.20 48.21 11.34
C PRO A 435 -16.24 49.33 10.89
N ASP A 436 -15.03 49.36 11.46
CA ASP A 436 -14.00 50.37 11.17
C ASP A 436 -12.88 49.84 10.23
N GLY A 437 -13.09 48.65 9.65
CA GLY A 437 -12.06 47.98 8.85
C GLY A 437 -12.05 48.42 7.40
N THR A 438 -10.88 48.78 6.87
CA THR A 438 -10.68 49.01 5.43
C THR A 438 -10.15 47.74 4.73
N PRO A 439 -10.64 47.41 3.52
CA PRO A 439 -10.16 46.25 2.77
C PRO A 439 -8.72 46.45 2.29
N LEU A 440 -8.02 45.33 2.07
CA LEU A 440 -6.77 45.30 1.31
C LEU A 440 -7.09 45.27 -0.19
N GLN A 441 -6.22 45.84 -1.01
CA GLN A 441 -6.26 45.63 -2.45
C GLN A 441 -5.25 44.60 -2.90
N ALA A 442 -5.73 43.57 -3.60
CA ALA A 442 -4.88 42.52 -4.13
C ALA A 442 -3.99 43.05 -5.27
N PRO A 443 -2.65 42.89 -5.24
CA PRO A 443 -1.73 43.60 -6.13
C PRO A 443 -1.89 43.33 -7.63
N LEU A 444 -2.35 42.15 -8.00
CA LEU A 444 -2.48 41.69 -9.38
C LEU A 444 -3.92 41.79 -9.88
N SER A 445 -4.91 41.44 -9.05
CA SER A 445 -6.32 41.47 -9.45
C SER A 445 -7.04 42.78 -9.14
N GLY A 446 -6.48 43.62 -8.28
CA GLY A 446 -7.11 44.84 -7.78
C GLY A 446 -8.36 44.59 -6.91
N ALA A 447 -8.62 43.34 -6.54
CA ALA A 447 -9.84 42.98 -5.81
C ALA A 447 -9.73 43.33 -4.32
N ASP A 448 -10.85 43.79 -3.75
CA ASP A 448 -10.98 44.00 -2.31
C ASP A 448 -10.95 42.67 -1.55
N CYS A 449 -10.00 42.57 -0.62
CA CYS A 449 -9.71 41.33 0.10
C CYS A 449 -9.34 41.59 1.57
N THR A 450 -9.41 40.53 2.37
CA THR A 450 -8.92 40.51 3.76
C THR A 450 -7.55 39.86 3.89
N TRP A 451 -7.14 39.13 2.86
CA TRP A 451 -5.84 38.47 2.75
C TRP A 451 -5.41 38.32 1.29
N TYR A 452 -4.12 38.49 1.01
CA TYR A 452 -3.51 38.05 -0.25
C TYR A 452 -2.11 37.45 -0.03
N ASP A 453 -1.74 36.51 -0.90
CA ASP A 453 -0.40 35.97 -1.08
C ASP A 453 0.04 36.21 -2.53
N TYR A 454 1.07 37.04 -2.70
CA TYR A 454 1.59 37.48 -3.99
C TYR A 454 3.03 37.02 -4.16
N LYS A 455 3.32 36.35 -5.29
CA LYS A 455 4.66 35.88 -5.66
C LYS A 455 5.03 36.26 -7.07
N VAL A 456 6.26 36.70 -7.26
CA VAL A 456 6.90 36.94 -8.55
C VAL A 456 8.00 35.89 -8.74
N GLU A 457 7.90 35.11 -9.80
CA GLU A 457 8.85 34.03 -10.10
C GLU A 457 9.49 34.25 -11.48
N GLU A 458 10.80 34.11 -11.59
CA GLU A 458 11.55 34.18 -12.84
C GLU A 458 11.93 32.79 -13.35
N LYS A 459 11.72 32.52 -14.64
CA LYS A 459 12.16 31.31 -15.31
C LYS A 459 13.63 31.42 -15.72
N ARG A 460 14.51 30.74 -14.98
CA ARG A 460 15.95 30.62 -15.28
C ARG A 460 16.28 29.29 -15.96
N GLY A 461 17.26 29.30 -16.86
CA GLY A 461 17.66 28.14 -17.66
C GLY A 461 16.90 28.01 -18.99
N SER A 462 17.24 26.97 -19.76
CA SER A 462 16.66 26.65 -21.07
C SER A 462 16.21 25.18 -21.15
N GLY A 463 15.19 24.91 -21.97
CA GLY A 463 14.67 23.56 -22.21
C GLY A 463 14.21 22.83 -20.94
N LYS A 464 14.65 21.56 -20.81
CA LYS A 464 14.30 20.64 -19.72
C LYS A 464 14.89 21.04 -18.36
N ASN A 465 15.92 21.90 -18.35
CA ASN A 465 16.60 22.34 -17.13
C ASN A 465 16.10 23.71 -16.64
N SER A 466 14.97 24.20 -17.14
CA SER A 466 14.41 25.47 -16.69
C SER A 466 13.73 25.34 -15.32
N ARG A 467 14.01 26.26 -14.41
CA ARG A 467 13.41 26.33 -13.07
C ARG A 467 12.84 27.72 -12.79
N TRP A 468 11.80 27.76 -11.97
CA TRP A 468 11.22 29.01 -11.47
C TRP A 468 11.94 29.40 -10.18
N VAL A 469 12.40 30.64 -10.09
CA VAL A 469 13.08 31.20 -8.91
C VAL A 469 12.25 32.37 -8.40
N THR A 470 11.87 32.35 -7.12
CA THR A 470 11.11 33.44 -6.50
C THR A 470 11.99 34.69 -6.39
N LEU A 471 11.53 35.81 -6.96
CA LEU A 471 12.16 37.12 -6.84
C LEU A 471 11.56 37.94 -5.70
N GLU A 472 10.24 37.86 -5.55
CA GLU A 472 9.48 38.61 -4.56
C GLU A 472 8.36 37.71 -4.02
N GLU A 473 8.15 37.77 -2.71
CA GLU A 473 7.04 37.14 -2.00
C GLU A 473 6.50 38.12 -0.97
N ARG A 474 5.21 38.45 -1.08
CA ARG A 474 4.53 39.40 -0.20
C ARG A 474 3.19 38.80 0.21
N THR A 475 2.98 38.68 1.52
CA THR A 475 1.72 38.24 2.11
C THR A 475 1.23 39.33 3.05
N GLU A 476 -0.01 39.78 2.87
CA GLU A 476 -0.63 40.77 3.75
C GLU A 476 -2.01 40.26 4.18
N GLN A 477 -2.39 40.58 5.42
CA GLN A 477 -3.60 40.05 6.05
C GLN A 477 -4.19 41.05 7.04
N ARG A 478 -5.51 41.10 7.13
CA ARG A 478 -6.26 41.92 8.08
C ARG A 478 -7.26 41.09 8.86
N ARG A 479 -7.55 41.50 10.10
CA ARG A 479 -8.62 40.90 10.90
C ARG A 479 -9.97 41.13 10.21
N PHE A 480 -10.83 40.13 10.26
CA PHE A 480 -12.16 40.19 9.66
C PHE A 480 -13.15 39.38 10.50
N HIS A 481 -14.44 39.42 10.14
CA HIS A 481 -15.48 38.65 10.80
C HIS A 481 -16.02 37.57 9.86
N CYS A 482 -16.33 36.40 10.43
CA CYS A 482 -17.21 35.43 9.80
C CYS A 482 -18.64 35.73 10.24
N ARG A 483 -19.53 36.00 9.28
CA ARG A 483 -20.95 36.29 9.55
C ARG A 483 -21.84 35.16 9.03
N ASP A 484 -22.71 34.64 9.88
CA ASP A 484 -23.79 33.72 9.48
C ASP A 484 -25.17 34.38 9.71
N ASP A 485 -26.22 33.55 9.74
CA ASP A 485 -27.61 33.94 10.00
C ASP A 485 -27.86 34.35 11.45
N GLU A 486 -27.07 33.84 12.39
CA GLU A 486 -27.24 34.09 13.83
C GLU A 486 -26.41 35.29 14.30
N GLY A 487 -25.20 35.49 13.77
CA GLY A 487 -24.37 36.63 14.16
C GLY A 487 -23.02 36.72 13.47
N ARG A 488 -21.99 37.07 14.25
CA ARG A 488 -20.63 37.22 13.75
C ARG A 488 -19.59 36.81 14.79
N VAL A 489 -18.51 36.16 14.34
CA VAL A 489 -17.33 35.84 15.14
C VAL A 489 -16.08 36.46 14.53
N GLY A 490 -15.17 36.95 15.37
CA GLY A 490 -13.91 37.53 14.92
C GLY A 490 -12.96 36.47 14.35
N ILE A 491 -12.14 36.84 13.38
CA ILE A 491 -11.05 36.01 12.84
C ILE A 491 -9.76 36.82 12.80
N ASP A 492 -8.72 36.29 13.44
CA ASP A 492 -7.35 36.75 13.29
C ASP A 492 -6.60 35.79 12.37
N PRO A 493 -6.42 36.11 11.07
CA PRO A 493 -5.88 35.16 10.08
C PRO A 493 -4.41 34.80 10.28
N LYS A 494 -3.71 35.43 11.24
CA LYS A 494 -2.29 35.21 11.46
C LYS A 494 -2.01 33.75 11.81
N GLY A 495 -1.19 33.10 10.99
CA GLY A 495 -0.82 31.69 11.14
C GLY A 495 -1.83 30.69 10.57
N ALA A 496 -2.87 31.17 9.86
CA ALA A 496 -3.82 30.30 9.18
C ALA A 496 -3.20 29.66 7.93
N ASP A 497 -3.56 28.41 7.67
CA ASP A 497 -3.44 27.79 6.36
C ASP A 497 -4.63 28.24 5.50
N ILE A 498 -4.41 29.23 4.62
CA ILE A 498 -5.46 29.87 3.84
C ILE A 498 -5.61 29.21 2.46
N ILE A 499 -6.78 28.63 2.21
CA ILE A 499 -7.10 27.91 0.98
C ILE A 499 -8.11 28.72 0.17
N SER A 500 -7.63 29.44 -0.83
CA SER A 500 -8.49 30.26 -1.69
C SER A 500 -8.77 29.65 -3.07
N ARG A 501 -10.01 29.84 -3.56
CA ARG A 501 -10.46 29.60 -4.94
C ARG A 501 -10.04 30.73 -5.89
N HIS A 502 -9.79 31.92 -5.36
CA HIS A 502 -9.35 33.07 -6.15
C HIS A 502 -7.85 32.98 -6.34
N ARG A 503 -7.46 32.53 -7.53
CA ARG A 503 -6.06 32.46 -7.94
C ARG A 503 -5.90 33.11 -9.30
N VAL A 504 -5.05 34.13 -9.37
CA VAL A 504 -4.70 34.82 -10.62
C VAL A 504 -3.24 34.51 -10.96
N VAL A 505 -2.99 34.20 -12.22
CA VAL A 505 -1.63 33.96 -12.74
C VAL A 505 -1.45 34.77 -14.01
N ARG A 506 -0.47 35.66 -14.02
CA ARG A 506 -0.07 36.45 -15.20
C ARG A 506 1.37 36.08 -15.56
N ARG A 507 1.68 35.98 -16.85
CA ARG A 507 3.03 35.69 -17.33
C ARG A 507 3.47 36.79 -18.30
N GLU A 508 4.67 37.30 -18.10
CA GLU A 508 5.28 38.33 -18.95
C GLU A 508 6.73 37.95 -19.20
N GLY A 509 7.04 37.55 -20.44
CA GLY A 509 8.37 37.06 -20.80
C GLY A 509 8.82 35.88 -19.90
N ARG A 510 9.89 36.08 -19.14
CA ARG A 510 10.42 35.09 -18.19
C ARG A 510 9.79 35.17 -16.80
N LEU A 511 8.96 36.17 -16.53
CA LEU A 511 8.33 36.38 -15.23
C LEU A 511 6.94 35.73 -15.16
N ARG A 512 6.62 35.20 -13.99
CA ARG A 512 5.31 34.68 -13.62
C ARG A 512 4.88 35.31 -12.32
N TYR A 513 3.80 36.07 -12.38
CA TYR A 513 3.11 36.66 -11.24
C TYR A 513 2.00 35.72 -10.81
N ARG A 514 1.92 35.44 -9.52
CA ARG A 514 0.85 34.64 -8.92
C ARG A 514 0.27 35.38 -7.74
N GLU A 515 -1.05 35.42 -7.67
CA GLU A 515 -1.79 35.96 -6.55
C GLU A 515 -2.84 34.94 -6.11
N ASN A 516 -2.94 34.70 -4.81
CA ASN A 516 -4.12 34.12 -4.18
C ASN A 516 -4.73 35.17 -3.23
N SER A 517 -6.05 35.26 -3.14
CA SER A 517 -6.71 36.25 -2.28
C SER A 517 -8.00 35.72 -1.64
N LEU A 518 -8.32 36.18 -0.43
CA LEU A 518 -9.60 35.90 0.25
C LEU A 518 -10.46 37.17 0.17
N ARG A 519 -11.53 37.14 -0.62
CA ARG A 519 -12.27 38.33 -1.01
C ARG A 519 -13.43 38.61 -0.06
N LEU A 520 -13.91 39.85 -0.06
CA LEU A 520 -15.13 40.22 0.66
C LEU A 520 -16.35 39.43 0.14
N ALA A 521 -17.28 39.11 1.04
CA ALA A 521 -18.49 38.33 0.76
C ALA A 521 -18.26 36.88 0.28
N ASP A 522 -17.02 36.41 0.21
CA ASP A 522 -16.72 34.99 0.00
C ASP A 522 -17.42 34.14 1.07
N ALA A 523 -18.01 33.01 0.65
CA ALA A 523 -18.35 31.95 1.59
C ALA A 523 -17.07 31.51 2.31
N LEU A 524 -17.14 31.36 3.62
CA LEU A 524 -16.01 31.05 4.47
C LEU A 524 -16.29 29.80 5.29
N TYR A 525 -15.36 28.87 5.21
CA TYR A 525 -15.16 27.77 6.13
C TYR A 525 -13.95 28.09 7.00
N ALA A 526 -14.14 28.19 8.32
CA ALA A 526 -13.07 28.49 9.26
C ALA A 526 -13.06 27.46 10.39
N ILE A 527 -11.89 26.88 10.63
CA ILE A 527 -11.62 26.02 11.79
C ILE A 527 -10.39 26.58 12.48
N GLY A 528 -10.49 26.79 13.79
CA GLY A 528 -9.43 27.41 14.57
C GLY A 528 -9.71 27.38 16.06
N PHE A 529 -8.77 27.89 16.84
CA PHE A 529 -8.94 27.99 18.28
C PHE A 529 -9.70 29.29 18.59
N ALA A 530 -10.92 29.17 19.08
CA ALA A 530 -11.70 30.26 19.61
C ALA A 530 -11.19 30.63 21.01
N ASP A 531 -10.66 31.83 21.12
CA ASP A 531 -10.23 32.42 22.39
C ASP A 531 -10.84 33.81 22.52
N ILE A 532 -10.80 34.34 23.72
CA ILE A 532 -11.34 35.66 24.01
C ILE A 532 -10.51 36.72 23.29
N ASP A 533 -11.19 37.66 22.61
CA ASP A 533 -10.51 38.78 21.98
C ASP A 533 -9.91 39.69 23.07
N ARG A 534 -8.61 39.97 22.95
CA ARG A 534 -7.90 40.87 23.87
C ARG A 534 -8.37 42.31 23.73
N GLN A 535 -8.88 42.70 22.55
CA GLN A 535 -9.41 44.04 22.28
C GLN A 535 -10.86 44.18 22.73
N ARG A 536 -11.67 43.14 22.51
CA ARG A 536 -13.05 43.02 22.97
C ARG A 536 -13.25 41.78 23.84
N PRO A 537 -12.84 41.91 25.11
CA PRO A 537 -13.15 41.03 26.22
C PRO A 537 -14.39 40.12 26.21
N ASP A 538 -15.48 40.63 25.67
CA ASP A 538 -16.83 40.09 25.62
C ASP A 538 -17.10 39.21 24.39
N THR A 539 -16.14 39.13 23.46
CA THR A 539 -16.29 38.42 22.19
C THR A 539 -15.19 37.38 21.97
N LEU A 540 -15.51 36.34 21.22
CA LEU A 540 -14.53 35.34 20.79
C LEU A 540 -13.93 35.70 19.43
N VAL A 541 -12.66 35.38 19.28
CA VAL A 541 -11.90 35.45 18.03
C VAL A 541 -11.28 34.09 17.74
N LEU A 542 -11.49 33.60 16.53
CA LEU A 542 -10.78 32.43 15.98
C LEU A 542 -9.38 32.85 15.59
N LYS A 543 -8.38 32.15 16.12
CA LYS A 543 -6.96 32.39 15.86
C LYS A 543 -6.17 31.08 15.85
N ALA A 544 -4.87 31.19 15.54
CA ALA A 544 -3.95 30.07 15.69
C ALA A 544 -3.89 29.61 17.16
N GLY A 545 -4.12 28.31 17.37
CA GLY A 545 -4.03 27.65 18.67
C GLY A 545 -2.61 27.22 19.04
N ALA A 546 -2.50 26.22 19.93
CA ALA A 546 -1.22 25.63 20.30
C ALA A 546 -0.55 24.89 19.12
N ALA A 547 0.73 24.56 19.26
CA ALA A 547 1.46 23.82 18.23
C ALA A 547 0.71 22.52 17.86
N HIS A 548 0.42 22.34 16.56
CA HIS A 548 -0.32 21.22 15.94
C HIS A 548 -1.86 21.28 15.96
N GLU A 549 -2.47 22.38 16.38
CA GLU A 549 -3.90 22.60 16.19
C GLU A 549 -4.19 23.15 14.77
N PRO A 550 -5.22 22.64 14.08
CA PRO A 550 -5.54 23.11 12.74
C PRO A 550 -6.10 24.54 12.82
N PHE A 551 -5.49 25.45 12.07
CA PHE A 551 -6.07 26.76 11.79
C PHE A 551 -6.18 26.91 10.28
N ILE A 552 -7.37 26.66 9.75
CA ILE A 552 -7.63 26.64 8.31
C ILE A 552 -8.72 27.66 8.02
N LEU A 553 -8.46 28.53 7.05
CA LEU A 553 -9.44 29.44 6.49
C LEU A 553 -9.59 29.11 5.02
N SER A 554 -10.81 28.86 4.57
CA SER A 554 -11.04 28.43 3.21
C SER A 554 -12.29 29.08 2.67
N ASN A 555 -12.22 29.56 1.44
CA ASN A 555 -13.43 29.89 0.71
C ASN A 555 -13.92 28.73 -0.15
N TYR A 556 -13.38 27.52 -0.01
CA TYR A 556 -14.04 26.29 -0.46
C TYR A 556 -14.95 25.74 0.64
N ASP A 557 -15.89 24.89 0.25
CA ASP A 557 -16.67 24.06 1.16
C ASP A 557 -15.78 23.08 1.94
N GLU A 558 -16.23 22.72 3.14
CA GLU A 558 -15.57 21.76 4.03
C GLU A 558 -15.17 20.47 3.29
N ALA A 559 -16.09 19.88 2.52
CA ALA A 559 -15.84 18.64 1.79
C ALA A 559 -14.67 18.75 0.81
N THR A 560 -14.52 19.88 0.10
CA THR A 560 -13.39 20.10 -0.82
C THR A 560 -12.07 20.28 -0.07
N VAL A 561 -12.07 20.98 1.06
CA VAL A 561 -10.89 21.14 1.93
C VAL A 561 -10.43 19.78 2.45
N MET A 562 -11.37 19.02 2.99
CA MET A 562 -11.13 17.66 3.48
C MET A 562 -10.59 16.75 2.39
N LEU A 563 -11.20 16.74 1.19
CA LEU A 563 -10.74 15.95 0.05
C LEU A 563 -9.31 16.30 -0.36
N ARG A 564 -8.95 17.58 -0.37
CA ARG A 564 -7.62 18.04 -0.74
C ARG A 564 -6.54 17.54 0.23
N LYS A 565 -6.83 17.56 1.53
CA LYS A 565 -5.92 17.07 2.58
C LYS A 565 -5.90 15.54 2.63
N ALA A 566 -7.05 14.88 2.51
CA ALA A 566 -7.20 13.43 2.61
C ALA A 566 -6.47 12.67 1.50
N ARG A 567 -6.45 13.20 0.27
CA ARG A 567 -5.84 12.52 -0.90
C ARG A 567 -4.38 12.18 -0.68
N TRP A 568 -3.60 13.07 -0.07
CA TRP A 568 -2.19 12.82 0.21
C TRP A 568 -1.99 11.75 1.29
N GLY A 569 -2.86 11.73 2.31
CA GLY A 569 -2.85 10.67 3.32
C GLY A 569 -3.22 9.30 2.73
N MET A 570 -4.31 9.24 1.96
CA MET A 570 -4.74 8.01 1.26
C MET A 570 -3.67 7.51 0.29
N PHE A 571 -3.06 8.42 -0.49
CA PHE A 571 -1.97 8.07 -1.41
C PHE A 571 -0.75 7.51 -0.69
N SER A 572 -0.32 8.12 0.42
CA SER A 572 0.85 7.58 1.14
C SER A 572 0.53 6.26 1.82
N LEU A 573 -0.68 6.07 2.37
CA LEU A 573 -1.12 4.79 2.91
C LEU A 573 -1.20 3.70 1.83
N ASN A 574 -1.56 4.07 0.60
CA ASN A 574 -1.51 3.18 -0.57
C ASN A 574 -0.08 2.74 -0.88
N MET A 575 0.84 3.69 -0.99
CA MET A 575 2.25 3.42 -1.28
C MET A 575 2.94 2.65 -0.16
N ALA A 576 2.57 2.91 1.09
CA ALA A 576 3.01 2.11 2.24
C ALA A 576 2.58 0.65 2.10
N PHE A 577 1.31 0.41 1.75
CA PHE A 577 0.80 -0.93 1.51
C PHE A 577 1.50 -1.62 0.32
N VAL A 578 1.73 -0.91 -0.78
CA VAL A 578 2.49 -1.43 -1.94
C VAL A 578 3.94 -1.78 -1.56
N GLY A 579 4.57 -1.00 -0.69
CA GLY A 579 5.89 -1.29 -0.14
C GLY A 579 5.90 -2.52 0.77
N LEU A 580 4.88 -2.68 1.62
CA LEU A 580 4.71 -3.87 2.46
C LEU A 580 4.53 -5.14 1.61
N LEU A 581 3.71 -5.05 0.54
CA LEU A 581 3.53 -6.13 -0.40
C LEU A 581 4.82 -6.49 -1.14
N LEU A 582 5.64 -5.50 -1.52
CA LEU A 582 6.96 -5.73 -2.11
C LEU A 582 7.84 -6.55 -1.15
N ALA A 583 7.93 -6.12 0.10
CA ALA A 583 8.74 -6.79 1.11
C ALA A 583 8.28 -8.25 1.31
N LEU A 584 6.98 -8.48 1.42
CA LEU A 584 6.45 -9.83 1.56
C LEU A 584 6.81 -10.72 0.36
N LEU A 585 6.57 -10.23 -0.86
CA LEU A 585 6.87 -10.96 -2.09
C LEU A 585 8.38 -11.26 -2.20
N MET A 586 9.25 -10.31 -1.89
CA MET A 586 10.70 -10.54 -1.83
C MET A 586 11.09 -11.58 -0.76
N GLY A 587 10.38 -11.61 0.37
CA GLY A 587 10.55 -12.63 1.41
C GLY A 587 10.23 -14.04 0.91
N PHE A 588 9.18 -14.21 0.11
CA PHE A 588 8.86 -15.48 -0.57
C PHE A 588 9.93 -15.87 -1.59
N GLY A 589 10.40 -14.88 -2.36
CA GLY A 589 11.53 -15.05 -3.26
C GLY A 589 12.78 -15.58 -2.55
N TYR A 590 13.09 -15.03 -1.38
CA TYR A 590 14.22 -15.45 -0.56
C TYR A 590 14.05 -16.87 0.02
N SER A 591 12.86 -17.22 0.51
CA SER A 591 12.59 -18.57 1.00
C SER A 591 12.57 -19.61 -0.13
N GLY A 592 12.43 -19.17 -1.38
CA GLY A 592 12.21 -20.02 -2.55
C GLY A 592 10.79 -20.62 -2.55
N SER A 593 9.89 -20.04 -1.76
CA SER A 593 8.50 -20.45 -1.69
C SER A 593 7.70 -19.67 -2.73
N PHE A 594 7.16 -20.37 -3.71
CA PHE A 594 6.24 -19.83 -4.72
C PHE A 594 4.96 -20.65 -4.80
N ALA A 595 4.60 -21.28 -3.68
CA ALA A 595 3.44 -22.12 -3.56
C ALA A 595 2.16 -21.29 -3.60
N ALA A 596 1.04 -21.94 -3.90
CA ALA A 596 -0.25 -21.30 -3.84
C ALA A 596 -0.59 -20.75 -2.44
N THR A 597 -0.08 -21.38 -1.39
CA THR A 597 -0.19 -20.93 0.00
C THR A 597 0.48 -19.56 0.24
N ASP A 598 1.53 -19.23 -0.51
CA ASP A 598 2.20 -17.92 -0.39
C ASP A 598 1.31 -16.80 -0.92
N PHE A 599 0.55 -17.05 -1.99
CA PHE A 599 -0.46 -16.11 -2.47
C PHE A 599 -1.62 -15.96 -1.48
N LEU A 600 -2.03 -17.03 -0.77
CA LEU A 600 -3.00 -16.94 0.33
C LEU A 600 -2.45 -16.13 1.51
N ALA A 601 -1.20 -16.35 1.90
CA ALA A 601 -0.54 -15.57 2.94
C ALA A 601 -0.44 -14.09 2.54
N ALA A 602 -0.11 -13.79 1.29
CA ALA A 602 -0.15 -12.42 0.75
C ALA A 602 -1.55 -11.81 0.80
N ALA A 603 -2.59 -12.61 0.52
CA ALA A 603 -3.97 -12.14 0.58
C ALA A 603 -4.38 -11.68 1.99
N LEU A 604 -3.76 -12.21 3.05
CA LEU A 604 -4.01 -11.80 4.44
C LEU A 604 -3.33 -10.48 4.82
N VAL A 605 -2.34 -10.02 4.06
CA VAL A 605 -1.62 -8.77 4.38
C VAL A 605 -2.50 -7.53 4.20
N ALA A 606 -3.36 -7.50 3.17
CA ALA A 606 -4.30 -6.40 2.98
C ALA A 606 -5.29 -6.23 4.14
N PRO A 607 -6.04 -7.27 4.58
CA PRO A 607 -6.92 -7.16 5.73
C PRO A 607 -6.16 -6.94 7.04
N GLY A 608 -4.98 -7.57 7.22
CA GLY A 608 -4.12 -7.33 8.37
C GLY A 608 -3.66 -5.87 8.48
N TYR A 609 -3.23 -5.28 7.36
CA TYR A 609 -2.84 -3.87 7.28
C TYR A 609 -4.03 -2.94 7.54
N MET A 610 -5.19 -3.21 6.94
CA MET A 610 -6.43 -2.46 7.21
C MET A 610 -6.81 -2.50 8.69
N LEU A 611 -6.77 -3.68 9.30
CA LEU A 611 -7.09 -3.88 10.72
C LEU A 611 -6.11 -3.11 11.60
N LEU A 612 -4.79 -3.20 11.33
CA LEU A 612 -3.77 -2.42 12.04
C LEU A 612 -4.03 -0.91 11.96
N LEU A 613 -4.32 -0.40 10.75
CA LEU A 613 -4.62 1.03 10.57
C LEU A 613 -5.88 1.43 11.34
N MET A 614 -6.93 0.61 11.29
CA MET A 614 -8.18 0.86 12.00
C MET A 614 -7.93 0.93 13.52
N LEU A 615 -7.19 -0.02 14.09
CA LEU A 615 -6.84 -0.02 15.52
C LEU A 615 -6.18 1.29 15.96
N ILE A 616 -5.11 1.69 15.26
CA ILE A 616 -4.36 2.91 15.59
C ILE A 616 -5.25 4.16 15.46
N LEU A 617 -6.07 4.21 14.40
CA LEU A 617 -6.95 5.34 14.14
C LEU A 617 -8.04 5.50 15.20
N HIS A 618 -8.74 4.44 15.57
CA HIS A 618 -9.79 4.49 16.60
C HIS A 618 -9.23 4.80 17.98
N TYR A 619 -8.09 4.21 18.35
CA TYR A 619 -7.41 4.50 19.60
C TYR A 619 -7.02 5.98 19.73
N ASN A 620 -6.41 6.55 18.69
CA ASN A 620 -6.00 7.95 18.68
C ASN A 620 -7.20 8.92 18.75
N ASP A 621 -8.33 8.58 18.12
CA ASP A 621 -9.54 9.38 18.19
C ASP A 621 -10.13 9.41 19.61
N LEU A 622 -10.15 8.27 20.32
CA LEU A 622 -10.62 8.22 21.71
C LEU A 622 -9.73 9.04 22.65
N ILE A 623 -8.41 8.97 22.48
CA ILE A 623 -7.47 9.83 23.21
C ILE A 623 -7.77 11.30 22.94
N TYR A 624 -7.93 11.68 21.66
CA TYR A 624 -8.21 13.06 21.30
C TYR A 624 -9.49 13.60 21.94
N LEU A 625 -10.57 12.80 21.94
CA LEU A 625 -11.84 13.18 22.56
C LEU A 625 -11.70 13.34 24.08
N ARG A 626 -10.97 12.44 24.75
CA ARG A 626 -10.68 12.54 26.18
C ARG A 626 -9.87 13.79 26.51
N GLU A 627 -8.80 14.04 25.77
CA GLU A 627 -7.95 15.23 25.92
C GLU A 627 -8.73 16.52 25.69
N ARG A 628 -9.66 16.54 24.73
CA ARG A 628 -10.55 17.69 24.50
C ARG A 628 -11.41 18.00 25.73
N ALA A 629 -12.04 16.99 26.32
CA ALA A 629 -12.82 17.16 27.54
C ALA A 629 -11.95 17.65 28.72
N GLN A 630 -10.76 17.07 28.90
CA GLN A 630 -9.82 17.47 29.95
C GLN A 630 -9.30 18.90 29.78
N ARG A 631 -9.01 19.33 28.55
CA ARG A 631 -8.62 20.72 28.26
C ARG A 631 -9.75 21.70 28.55
N ASN A 632 -10.98 21.36 28.18
CA ASN A 632 -12.14 22.19 28.50
C ASN A 632 -12.32 22.33 30.01
N LEU A 633 -12.14 21.25 30.77
CA LEU A 633 -12.14 21.29 32.23
C LEU A 633 -11.04 22.18 32.81
N ALA A 634 -9.81 22.07 32.28
CA ALA A 634 -8.69 22.91 32.71
C ALA A 634 -8.95 24.41 32.45
N ASN A 635 -9.59 24.75 31.32
CA ASN A 635 -9.99 26.13 31.03
C ASN A 635 -11.02 26.65 32.06
N ILE A 636 -12.00 25.82 32.45
CA ILE A 636 -12.94 26.15 33.52
C ILE A 636 -12.19 26.44 34.84
N GLN A 637 -11.26 25.56 35.23
CA GLN A 637 -10.45 25.73 36.45
C GLN A 637 -9.64 27.03 36.45
N VAL A 638 -9.05 27.40 35.31
CA VAL A 638 -8.32 28.67 35.14
C VAL A 638 -9.25 29.86 35.35
N SER A 639 -10.44 29.86 34.75
CA SER A 639 -11.39 30.97 34.88
C SER A 639 -12.00 31.08 36.29
N LEU A 640 -12.22 29.95 36.97
CA LEU A 640 -12.56 29.94 38.39
C LEU A 640 -11.44 30.51 39.27
N ARG A 641 -10.18 30.23 38.94
CA ARG A 641 -9.02 30.81 39.65
C ARG A 641 -8.90 32.32 39.42
N LYS A 642 -9.16 32.81 38.20
CA LYS A 642 -9.27 34.26 37.91
C LYS A 642 -10.35 34.91 38.77
N ARG A 643 -11.54 34.29 38.84
CA ARG A 643 -12.65 34.78 39.67
C ARG A 643 -12.26 34.84 41.15
N LYS A 644 -11.67 33.77 41.68
CA LYS A 644 -11.15 33.72 43.06
C LYS A 644 -10.18 34.87 43.36
N ASN A 645 -9.33 35.23 42.41
CA ASN A 645 -8.35 36.31 42.57
C ASN A 645 -8.98 37.73 42.53
N LEU A 646 -10.19 37.89 41.97
CA LEU A 646 -10.89 39.18 41.92
C LEU A 646 -11.71 39.47 43.19
N VAL A 647 -12.22 38.43 43.87
CA VAL A 647 -13.05 38.57 45.08
C VAL A 647 -12.38 39.41 46.21
N PRO A 648 -11.09 39.22 46.55
CA PRO A 648 -10.44 40.01 47.61
C PRO A 648 -10.33 41.50 47.28
N ASN A 649 -10.16 41.84 46.01
CA ASN A 649 -10.08 43.24 45.58
C ASN A 649 -11.46 43.91 45.66
N LEU A 650 -12.51 43.18 45.27
CA LEU A 650 -13.90 43.62 45.46
C LEU A 650 -14.21 43.82 46.96
N GLU A 651 -13.82 42.87 47.81
CA GLU A 651 -14.02 42.94 49.26
C GLU A 651 -13.33 44.18 49.87
N LYS A 652 -12.06 44.43 49.53
CA LYS A 652 -11.31 45.61 50.02
C LYS A 652 -11.99 46.94 49.65
N LEU A 653 -12.55 47.03 48.44
CA LEU A 653 -13.25 48.23 47.98
C LEU A 653 -14.62 48.39 48.67
N CYS A 654 -15.42 47.33 48.76
CA CYS A 654 -16.70 47.36 49.45
C CYS A 654 -16.54 47.71 50.94
N ARG A 655 -15.56 47.12 51.65
CA ARG A 655 -15.26 47.44 53.06
C ARG A 655 -14.86 48.90 53.29
N ARG A 656 -14.23 49.55 52.32
CA ARG A 656 -13.83 50.97 52.41
C ARG A 656 -15.03 51.93 52.29
N TYR A 657 -16.07 51.52 51.58
CA TYR A 657 -17.29 52.32 51.37
C TYR A 657 -18.39 52.00 52.39
N LEU A 658 -18.40 50.79 52.97
CA LEU A 658 -19.41 50.33 53.91
C LEU A 658 -18.78 49.71 55.15
N ALA A 659 -18.07 50.51 55.95
CA ALA A 659 -17.39 50.02 57.16
C ALA A 659 -18.34 49.42 58.22
N HIS A 660 -19.65 49.62 58.10
CA HIS A 660 -20.66 49.22 59.11
C HIS A 660 -21.79 48.33 58.57
N GLU A 661 -21.75 47.87 57.30
CA GLU A 661 -22.79 47.00 56.74
C GLU A 661 -22.49 45.52 56.94
N ARG A 662 -23.16 44.92 57.93
CA ARG A 662 -22.99 43.50 58.28
C ARG A 662 -23.45 42.57 57.15
N GLY A 663 -24.57 42.87 56.49
CA GLY A 663 -25.14 42.02 55.44
C GLY A 663 -24.21 41.84 54.23
N LEU A 664 -23.66 42.93 53.70
CA LEU A 664 -22.73 42.86 52.56
C LEU A 664 -21.40 42.21 52.96
N THR A 665 -20.91 42.47 54.17
CA THR A 665 -19.67 41.88 54.69
C THR A 665 -19.81 40.36 54.88
N GLU A 666 -20.98 39.88 55.32
CA GLU A 666 -21.28 38.46 55.43
C GLU A 666 -21.34 37.79 54.05
N MET A 667 -22.00 38.42 53.06
CA MET A 667 -22.06 37.91 51.69
C MET A 667 -20.67 37.84 51.02
N LEU A 668 -19.83 38.86 51.20
CA LEU A 668 -18.44 38.84 50.72
C LEU A 668 -17.59 37.77 51.41
N THR A 669 -17.84 37.54 52.71
CA THR A 669 -17.19 36.46 53.45
C THR A 669 -17.63 35.10 52.90
N ARG A 670 -18.92 34.90 52.63
CA ARG A 670 -19.46 33.69 51.97
C ARG A 670 -18.87 33.49 50.58
N MET A 671 -18.74 34.53 49.75
CA MET A 671 -18.04 34.45 48.46
C MET A 671 -16.59 33.99 48.61
N ARG A 672 -15.89 34.51 49.62
CA ARG A 672 -14.49 34.15 49.88
C ARG A 672 -14.34 32.72 50.38
N THR A 673 -15.21 32.27 51.29
CA THR A 673 -15.16 30.91 51.88
C THR A 673 -15.74 29.85 50.96
N ALA A 674 -16.67 30.21 50.06
CA ALA A 674 -17.21 29.30 49.06
C ALA A 674 -16.12 28.72 48.16
N HIS A 675 -14.98 29.41 47.98
CA HIS A 675 -13.82 28.94 47.21
C HIS A 675 -12.92 27.98 48.01
N GLY A 676 -13.48 26.87 48.50
CA GLY A 676 -12.80 25.76 49.20
C GLY A 676 -12.11 24.74 48.27
N SER A 677 -11.42 23.76 48.86
CA SER A 677 -10.48 22.77 48.30
C SER A 677 -10.97 21.85 47.15
N SER A 678 -12.14 22.11 46.55
CA SER A 678 -12.78 21.26 45.53
C SER A 678 -12.47 21.66 44.08
N LEU A 679 -11.59 22.65 43.84
CA LEU A 679 -11.18 23.06 42.48
C LEU A 679 -10.51 21.93 41.69
N ASP A 680 -9.92 20.96 42.39
CA ASP A 680 -9.17 19.85 41.82
C ASP A 680 -9.96 18.52 41.79
N ASP A 681 -11.19 18.48 42.33
CA ASP A 681 -12.05 17.29 42.31
C ASP A 681 -13.19 17.44 41.27
N PRO A 682 -13.09 16.74 40.11
CA PRO A 682 -14.12 16.79 39.06
C PRO A 682 -15.51 16.33 39.54
N GLY A 683 -15.59 15.47 40.56
CA GLY A 683 -16.86 14.94 41.09
C GLY A 683 -17.66 15.98 41.89
N GLN A 684 -16.98 16.95 42.51
CA GLN A 684 -17.62 18.01 43.31
C GLN A 684 -17.81 19.32 42.54
N MET A 685 -17.18 19.43 41.36
CA MET A 685 -17.22 20.59 40.48
C MET A 685 -18.66 21.07 40.13
N PRO A 686 -19.66 20.19 39.83
CA PRO A 686 -21.03 20.65 39.55
C PRO A 686 -21.69 21.36 40.73
N LEU A 687 -21.58 20.79 41.93
CA LEU A 687 -22.13 21.35 43.17
C LEU A 687 -21.44 22.67 43.53
N PHE A 688 -20.12 22.73 43.33
CA PHE A 688 -19.34 23.94 43.56
C PHE A 688 -19.76 25.09 42.64
N LEU A 689 -19.96 24.81 41.34
CA LEU A 689 -20.39 25.81 40.36
C LEU A 689 -21.80 26.35 40.64
N SER A 690 -22.74 25.52 41.12
CA SER A 690 -24.09 25.97 41.46
C SER A 690 -24.12 26.90 42.68
N VAL A 691 -23.37 26.54 43.73
CA VAL A 691 -23.21 27.39 44.93
C VAL A 691 -22.56 28.74 44.57
N LEU A 692 -21.53 28.73 43.72
CA LEU A 692 -20.87 29.97 43.29
C LEU A 692 -21.81 30.89 42.49
N HIS A 693 -22.66 30.33 41.65
CA HIS A 693 -23.63 31.10 40.87
C HIS A 693 -24.70 31.73 41.79
N SER A 694 -25.28 30.95 42.71
CA SER A 694 -26.30 31.46 43.64
C SER A 694 -25.78 32.57 44.54
N ILE A 695 -24.54 32.47 45.03
CA ILE A 695 -23.92 33.53 45.84
C ILE A 695 -23.67 34.79 45.00
N GLY A 696 -23.32 34.63 43.73
CA GLY A 696 -23.13 35.74 42.78
C GLY A 696 -24.41 36.54 42.55
N GLU A 697 -25.52 35.86 42.28
CA GLU A 697 -26.83 36.50 42.08
C GLU A 697 -27.34 37.19 43.35
N GLN A 698 -27.24 36.54 44.51
CA GLN A 698 -27.62 37.14 45.79
C GLN A 698 -26.82 38.42 46.08
N PHE A 699 -25.52 38.44 45.77
CA PHE A 699 -24.69 39.64 45.94
C PHE A 699 -25.04 40.76 44.98
N LYS A 700 -25.39 40.46 43.71
CA LYS A 700 -25.88 41.50 42.78
C LYS A 700 -27.16 42.13 43.31
N ALA A 701 -28.12 41.32 43.75
CA ALA A 701 -29.37 41.80 44.32
C ALA A 701 -29.13 42.69 45.56
N THR A 702 -28.28 42.24 46.50
CA THR A 702 -27.92 43.06 47.67
C THR A 702 -27.20 44.35 47.29
N LEU A 703 -26.47 44.39 46.17
CA LEU A 703 -25.75 45.59 45.73
C LEU A 703 -26.67 46.65 45.09
N GLU A 704 -27.85 46.27 44.59
CA GLU A 704 -28.86 47.21 44.09
C GLU A 704 -29.39 48.13 45.19
N ASP A 705 -29.40 47.64 46.44
CA ASP A 705 -29.81 48.41 47.62
C ASP A 705 -28.81 49.53 48.00
N TYR A 706 -27.63 49.60 47.36
CA TYR A 706 -26.57 50.58 47.69
C TYR A 706 -26.13 51.44 46.49
N PRO A 707 -26.89 52.51 46.15
CA PRO A 707 -26.59 53.39 45.01
C PRO A 707 -25.20 54.04 45.06
N ALA A 708 -24.70 54.33 46.26
CA ALA A 708 -23.38 54.95 46.48
C ALA A 708 -22.21 54.06 46.00
N LEU A 709 -22.37 52.74 46.05
CA LEU A 709 -21.39 51.77 45.54
C LEU A 709 -21.50 51.58 44.03
N GLN A 710 -22.72 51.60 43.48
CA GLN A 710 -22.94 51.56 42.03
C GLN A 710 -22.32 52.78 41.32
N GLY A 711 -22.37 53.96 41.96
CA GLY A 711 -21.74 55.18 41.43
C GLY A 711 -20.21 55.14 41.37
N ASN A 712 -19.56 54.17 42.04
CA ASN A 712 -18.10 54.07 42.05
C ASN A 712 -17.58 53.39 40.77
N LYS A 713 -16.80 54.13 39.96
CA LYS A 713 -16.19 53.63 38.71
C LYS A 713 -15.32 52.38 38.87
N ILE A 714 -14.68 52.16 40.02
CA ILE A 714 -13.82 50.99 40.28
C ILE A 714 -14.68 49.76 40.63
N VAL A 715 -15.71 49.93 41.47
CA VAL A 715 -16.68 48.87 41.80
C VAL A 715 -17.44 48.44 40.55
N GLY A 716 -17.91 49.39 39.74
CA GLY A 716 -18.55 49.11 38.44
C GLY A 716 -17.63 48.32 37.49
N LYS A 717 -16.34 48.65 37.41
CA LYS A 717 -15.36 47.89 36.61
C LYS A 717 -15.15 46.45 37.10
N LEU A 718 -15.13 46.23 38.42
CA LEU A 718 -14.99 44.89 39.01
C LEU A 718 -16.25 44.05 38.81
N LEU A 719 -17.44 44.62 39.01
CA LEU A 719 -18.72 43.96 38.74
C LEU A 719 -18.83 43.57 37.27
N ALA A 720 -18.48 44.47 36.35
CA ALA A 720 -18.43 44.16 34.92
C ALA A 720 -17.44 43.01 34.63
N SER A 721 -16.29 42.98 35.30
CA SER A 721 -15.30 41.90 35.16
C SER A 721 -15.80 40.56 35.70
N ILE A 722 -16.55 40.54 36.80
CA ILE A 722 -17.16 39.33 37.36
C ILE A 722 -18.28 38.83 36.47
N THR A 723 -19.21 39.69 36.04
CA THR A 723 -20.28 39.33 35.09
C THR A 723 -19.70 38.75 33.81
N ARG A 724 -18.60 39.32 33.32
CA ARG A 724 -17.88 38.78 32.16
C ARG A 724 -17.31 37.39 32.42
N LEU A 725 -16.70 37.13 33.58
CA LEU A 725 -16.21 35.80 33.94
C LEU A 725 -17.33 34.77 34.09
N GLU A 726 -18.52 35.17 34.55
CA GLU A 726 -19.66 34.26 34.62
C GLU A 726 -20.19 33.88 33.25
N ASN A 727 -20.26 34.85 32.32
CA ASN A 727 -20.59 34.56 30.93
C ASN A 727 -19.52 33.64 30.29
N GLU A 728 -18.23 33.87 30.56
CA GLU A 728 -17.13 33.01 30.14
C GLU A 728 -17.27 31.58 30.70
N LEU A 729 -17.58 31.44 31.99
CA LEU A 729 -17.76 30.13 32.64
C LEU A 729 -18.99 29.37 32.11
N SER A 730 -20.08 30.06 31.79
CA SER A 730 -21.26 29.45 31.16
C SER A 730 -20.90 28.83 29.80
N LEU A 731 -20.22 29.58 28.94
CA LEU A 731 -19.76 29.09 27.63
C LEU A 731 -18.78 27.92 27.74
N LEU A 732 -17.85 27.96 28.71
CA LEU A 732 -16.89 26.88 28.94
C LEU A 732 -17.57 25.59 29.43
N ARG A 733 -18.63 25.69 30.24
CA ARG A 733 -19.41 24.53 30.72
C ARG A 733 -20.17 23.84 29.61
N ALA A 734 -20.87 24.60 28.77
CA ALA A 734 -21.53 24.07 27.59
C ALA A 734 -20.53 23.31 26.70
N GLY A 735 -19.39 23.94 26.38
CA GLY A 735 -18.33 23.30 25.60
C GLY A 735 -17.71 22.06 26.25
N TYR A 736 -17.63 21.99 27.58
CA TYR A 736 -17.19 20.78 28.30
C TYR A 736 -18.23 19.66 28.20
N ASN A 737 -19.51 19.96 28.41
CA ASN A 737 -20.60 18.99 28.33
C ASN A 737 -20.71 18.38 26.94
N ASP A 738 -20.62 19.19 25.88
CA ASP A 738 -20.62 18.72 24.49
C ASP A 738 -19.45 17.75 24.23
N ALA A 739 -18.26 18.05 24.78
CA ALA A 739 -17.09 17.20 24.63
C ALA A 739 -17.24 15.86 25.39
N VAL A 740 -17.81 15.89 26.59
CA VAL A 740 -18.10 14.69 27.39
C VAL A 740 -19.17 13.83 26.75
N GLU A 741 -20.24 14.42 26.20
CA GLU A 741 -21.30 13.71 25.50
C GLU A 741 -20.72 12.92 24.33
N LEU A 742 -19.95 13.59 23.47
CA LEU A 742 -19.34 12.96 22.29
C LEU A 742 -18.37 11.84 22.69
N TYR A 743 -17.56 12.06 23.72
CA TYR A 743 -16.63 11.04 24.23
C TYR A 743 -17.37 9.83 24.80
N ASN A 744 -18.37 10.05 25.67
CA ASN A 744 -19.16 8.99 26.32
C ASN A 744 -19.96 8.18 25.29
N ALA A 745 -20.54 8.84 24.27
CA ALA A 745 -21.24 8.17 23.19
C ALA A 745 -20.30 7.27 22.35
N ARG A 746 -19.07 7.73 22.10
CA ARG A 746 -18.07 6.98 21.32
C ARG A 746 -17.57 5.74 22.06
N ILE A 747 -17.20 5.84 23.34
CA ILE A 747 -16.74 4.66 24.11
C ILE A 747 -17.84 3.59 24.27
N ALA A 748 -19.12 3.97 24.12
CA ALA A 748 -20.27 3.06 24.19
C ALA A 748 -20.68 2.46 22.83
N SER A 749 -20.08 2.90 21.72
CA SER A 749 -20.48 2.52 20.35
C SER A 749 -19.49 1.52 19.73
N PHE A 750 -19.97 0.55 18.95
CA PHE A 750 -19.09 -0.32 18.15
C PHE A 750 -18.53 0.45 16.94
N PRO A 751 -17.23 0.34 16.60
CA PRO A 751 -16.23 -0.61 17.12
C PRO A 751 -15.44 -0.15 18.35
N ASP A 752 -15.56 1.11 18.76
CA ASP A 752 -14.79 1.71 19.86
C ASP A 752 -15.00 0.97 21.20
N LEU A 753 -16.19 0.42 21.43
CA LEU A 753 -16.54 -0.40 22.59
C LEU A 753 -15.58 -1.58 22.81
N ALA A 754 -15.09 -2.20 21.73
CA ALA A 754 -14.15 -3.32 21.82
C ALA A 754 -12.80 -2.91 22.41
N PHE A 755 -12.44 -1.62 22.29
CA PHE A 755 -11.20 -1.04 22.78
C PHE A 755 -11.38 -0.33 24.12
N ALA A 756 -12.57 0.23 24.39
CA ALA A 756 -12.82 1.03 25.58
C ALA A 756 -12.51 0.27 26.88
N ARG A 757 -12.95 -0.99 26.98
CA ARG A 757 -12.73 -1.85 28.16
C ARG A 757 -11.27 -2.25 28.39
N PRO A 758 -10.57 -2.88 27.42
CA PRO A 758 -9.19 -3.32 27.64
C PRO A 758 -8.21 -2.16 27.87
N PHE A 759 -8.48 -0.97 27.31
CA PHE A 759 -7.62 0.21 27.46
C PHE A 759 -8.10 1.19 28.55
N GLN A 760 -9.05 0.80 29.41
CA GLN A 760 -9.53 1.58 30.56
C GLN A 760 -10.07 2.98 30.20
N PHE A 761 -10.73 3.12 29.05
CA PHE A 761 -11.49 4.33 28.74
C PHE A 761 -12.80 4.35 29.53
N THR A 762 -12.84 5.14 30.60
CA THR A 762 -14.02 5.31 31.46
C THR A 762 -14.82 6.54 31.05
N ALA A 763 -16.14 6.52 31.30
CA ALA A 763 -17.01 7.66 31.07
C ALA A 763 -16.61 8.86 31.96
N LEU A 764 -16.75 10.07 31.40
CA LEU A 764 -16.51 11.32 32.12
C LEU A 764 -17.83 11.92 32.63
N PRO A 765 -17.83 12.60 33.80
CA PRO A 765 -19.04 13.22 34.36
C PRO A 765 -19.38 14.54 33.66
N PHE A 766 -20.68 14.83 33.53
CA PHE A 766 -21.21 16.10 33.03
C PHE A 766 -21.19 17.21 34.10
N LEU A 767 -20.99 18.45 33.68
CA LEU A 767 -21.17 19.66 34.49
C LEU A 767 -22.53 20.28 34.15
N HIS A 768 -23.63 19.69 34.62
CA HIS A 768 -25.03 20.07 34.27
C HIS A 768 -25.26 21.57 34.18
N ASP A 769 -26.03 22.05 33.20
CA ASP A 769 -26.47 23.46 33.18
C ASP A 769 -27.46 23.75 34.31
N ILE A 770 -27.26 24.90 34.95
CA ILE A 770 -28.26 25.48 35.85
C ILE A 770 -29.25 26.21 34.95
N SER A 771 -30.03 25.47 34.17
CA SER A 771 -31.30 26.04 33.72
C SER A 771 -32.16 26.21 34.97
N PRO A 772 -32.81 27.36 35.18
CA PRO A 772 -33.79 27.46 36.25
C PRO A 772 -34.80 26.34 35.99
N ALA A 773 -35.04 25.50 37.00
CA ALA A 773 -36.08 24.50 36.94
C ALA A 773 -37.36 25.20 36.45
N GLY A 774 -37.92 24.70 35.35
CA GLY A 774 -39.15 25.25 34.78
C GLY A 774 -40.21 25.37 35.87
N GLY A 775 -40.75 26.58 35.99
CA GLY A 775 -42.04 26.83 36.60
C GLY A 775 -43.16 26.58 35.60
#